data_AF-A0A959TQY0-F1
#
_entry.id   AF-A0A959TQY0-F1
#
_cell.length_a   1.000
_cell.length_b   1.000
_cell.length_c   1.000
_cell.angle_alpha   90.00
_cell.angle_beta   90.00
_cell.angle_gamma   90.00
#
_symmetry.space_group_name_H-M   'P 1'
#
loop_
_entity.id
_entity.type
_entity.pdbx_description
1 polymer ?
#
loop_
_entity_poly.entity_id
_entity_poly.type
_entity_poly.pdbx_seq_one_letter_code
_entity_poly.pdbx_strand_id
1 'polypeptide(L)'
;MRRSSASFVRTVVIAGSIGLVLLSIAWADGGPPVAHAYHTSAELAAFRAGGNILTYAENTYFKGSGNCEGCHGHDFQNHSMLDDQGKDVNVVDDWRSTMMANSARDPLWRAKVSHEGLVNPAHQAALEDKCTSCHAPSGRHDKHLTGGGLYSIAELEQDPIGLDGVSCVPCHIQSPDSVGMLFSGNMKFDTLGRPLYGPYDNVFGAPMSAFIGYEPLYSAHILDGGLCASCHTLITETADLSGNLTGGEFVEQATYHEWVNSTFNTDNNPNGISCQGCHVPQIPDSVVISANYLFLEGRSPFGLHHFAGANTFMLKVLRDHISELDLTASEAQFDSTIDRTTRMLQSHSLLLNATTAYRTADTVFVDVELVNLAGHKFPSGYPARRLFVELLAVDPGTGDTLFRSGGFDADNEVLGHDPSYEPHYDVITAPDQAQIYEMVMGDVNGDKTTVLERAAAPLKDNRLLPAGFSTGHFAYDTTLIAGVPTTDMDFGRDGQGDEGSGSDIVHYHVPLGGFVGAVQITARAWYQSVPPKWLEEMFMYSSAPIDSFQTMYTDADGKPLLVKEVQYTDLTVGIDGYMELGVRIFPNPSTTGRIHIEGLGANVLGVRVLDGQGRTVQEPLVRRGQRWLDIQVAPGTYLVVFLTKDRPIVHKVVVL
;
A
#
# COMPACT_ATOMS: atom_id res chain seq x y z
N MET A 1 3.06 -81.23 42.48
CA MET A 1 2.67 -80.20 43.48
C MET A 1 3.41 -78.88 43.21
N ARG A 2 3.00 -78.09 42.22
CA ARG A 2 3.50 -76.70 41.98
C ARG A 2 2.44 -75.92 41.20
N ARG A 3 1.31 -75.61 41.83
CA ARG A 3 0.29 -74.70 41.26
C ARG A 3 -0.36 -73.75 42.27
N SER A 4 0.02 -73.78 43.56
CA SER A 4 -0.70 -73.03 44.61
C SER A 4 -0.04 -71.72 45.06
N SER A 5 1.24 -71.46 44.75
CA SER A 5 1.94 -70.24 45.23
C SER A 5 1.63 -68.99 44.41
N ALA A 6 1.40 -69.11 43.10
CA ALA A 6 1.16 -67.94 42.23
C ALA A 6 -0.24 -67.33 42.43
N SER A 7 -1.24 -68.15 42.81
CA SER A 7 -2.59 -67.67 43.08
C SER A 7 -2.66 -66.86 44.37
N PHE A 8 -1.95 -67.29 45.42
CA PHE A 8 -1.96 -66.60 46.71
C PHE A 8 -1.29 -65.22 46.63
N VAL A 9 -0.15 -65.12 45.93
CA VAL A 9 0.54 -63.83 45.75
C VAL A 9 -0.30 -62.85 44.92
N ARG A 10 -0.99 -63.32 43.86
CA ARG A 10 -1.93 -62.48 43.10
C ARG A 10 -3.10 -62.00 43.95
N THR A 11 -3.68 -62.86 44.80
CA THR A 11 -4.80 -62.45 45.67
C THR A 11 -4.36 -61.43 46.72
N VAL A 12 -3.16 -61.57 47.30
CA VAL A 12 -2.64 -60.61 48.29
C VAL A 12 -2.28 -59.26 47.65
N VAL A 13 -1.71 -59.26 46.44
CA VAL A 13 -1.40 -58.02 45.72
C VAL A 13 -2.66 -57.29 45.28
N ILE A 14 -3.68 -58.02 44.79
CA ILE A 14 -4.98 -57.44 44.39
C ILE A 14 -5.75 -56.93 45.63
N ALA A 15 -5.77 -57.68 46.73
CA ALA A 15 -6.40 -57.23 47.97
C ALA A 15 -5.69 -56.01 48.57
N GLY A 16 -4.35 -55.97 48.50
CA GLY A 16 -3.55 -54.83 48.95
C GLY A 16 -3.76 -53.57 48.10
N SER A 17 -3.89 -53.72 46.78
CA SER A 17 -4.14 -52.58 45.88
C SER A 17 -5.59 -52.08 45.95
N ILE A 18 -6.57 -52.97 46.12
CA ILE A 18 -7.97 -52.57 46.39
C ILE A 18 -8.09 -51.88 47.76
N GLY A 19 -7.38 -52.38 48.78
CA GLY A 19 -7.33 -51.75 50.10
C GLY A 19 -6.70 -50.35 50.07
N LEU A 20 -5.65 -50.15 49.28
CA LEU A 20 -5.03 -48.83 49.09
C LEU A 20 -5.97 -47.85 48.37
N VAL A 21 -6.64 -48.30 47.30
CA VAL A 21 -7.58 -47.49 46.52
C VAL A 21 -8.78 -47.08 47.37
N LEU A 22 -9.33 -47.99 48.17
CA LEU A 22 -10.46 -47.69 49.07
C LEU A 22 -10.06 -46.75 50.22
N LEU A 23 -8.82 -46.82 50.73
CA LEU A 23 -8.31 -45.86 51.71
C LEU A 23 -8.17 -44.45 51.11
N SER A 24 -7.73 -44.33 49.86
CA SER A 24 -7.62 -43.03 49.16
C SER A 24 -8.97 -42.44 48.75
N ILE A 25 -10.01 -43.27 48.54
CA ILE A 25 -11.38 -42.81 48.27
C ILE A 25 -12.09 -42.38 49.57
N ALA A 26 -11.82 -43.05 50.69
CA ALA A 26 -12.40 -42.71 51.99
C ALA A 26 -11.79 -41.45 52.66
N TRP A 27 -10.68 -40.93 52.13
CA TRP A 27 -10.05 -39.67 52.58
C TRP A 27 -10.33 -38.49 51.64
N ALA A 28 -11.15 -38.68 50.60
CA ALA A 28 -11.57 -37.63 49.68
C ALA A 28 -13.03 -37.23 49.99
N ASP A 29 -13.23 -36.36 50.99
CA ASP A 29 -14.52 -35.69 51.24
C ASP A 29 -14.86 -34.64 50.14
N GLY A 30 -14.60 -34.94 48.87
CA GLY A 30 -14.68 -33.97 47.77
C GLY A 30 -14.94 -34.52 46.36
N GLY A 31 -15.34 -35.79 46.20
CA GLY A 31 -15.63 -36.37 44.87
C GLY A 31 -14.42 -36.40 43.91
N PRO A 32 -14.58 -36.93 42.67
CA PRO A 32 -13.55 -36.79 41.65
C PRO A 32 -13.37 -35.29 41.34
N PRO A 33 -12.14 -34.81 41.09
CA PRO A 33 -11.92 -33.42 40.71
C PRO A 33 -12.69 -33.15 39.42
N VAL A 34 -13.80 -32.42 39.53
CA VAL A 34 -14.44 -31.80 38.39
C VAL A 34 -13.43 -30.77 37.93
N ALA A 35 -12.93 -30.91 36.69
CA ALA A 35 -12.11 -29.86 36.09
C ALA A 35 -12.90 -28.56 36.19
N HIS A 36 -12.45 -27.65 37.05
CA HIS A 36 -13.00 -26.32 37.11
C HIS A 36 -12.72 -25.70 35.75
N ALA A 37 -13.76 -25.46 34.97
CA ALA A 37 -13.65 -24.56 33.83
C ALA A 37 -13.17 -23.23 34.39
N TYR A 38 -11.97 -22.80 33.99
CA TYR A 38 -11.33 -21.55 34.44
C TYR A 38 -12.10 -20.29 34.00
N HIS A 39 -13.19 -20.47 33.25
CA HIS A 39 -14.04 -19.42 32.72
C HIS A 39 -15.52 -19.77 32.92
N THR A 40 -16.28 -18.78 33.36
CA THR A 40 -17.75 -18.80 33.37
C THR A 40 -18.30 -18.92 31.95
N SER A 41 -19.54 -19.39 31.80
CA SER A 41 -20.20 -19.40 30.49
C SER A 41 -20.30 -18.00 29.86
N ALA A 42 -20.26 -16.95 30.67
CA ALA A 42 -20.22 -15.55 30.23
C ALA A 42 -18.81 -15.12 29.76
N GLU A 43 -17.73 -15.60 30.38
CA GLU A 43 -16.34 -15.38 29.92
C GLU A 43 -16.03 -16.20 28.66
N LEU A 44 -16.51 -17.44 28.57
CA LEU A 44 -16.49 -18.22 27.34
C LEU A 44 -17.34 -17.57 26.24
N ALA A 45 -18.46 -16.95 26.59
CA ALA A 45 -19.25 -16.16 25.65
C ALA A 45 -18.51 -14.87 25.25
N ALA A 46 -17.74 -14.23 26.14
CA ALA A 46 -16.92 -13.06 25.83
C ALA A 46 -15.73 -13.41 24.93
N PHE A 47 -15.08 -14.56 25.13
CA PHE A 47 -14.06 -15.10 24.21
C PHE A 47 -14.62 -15.47 22.84
N ARG A 48 -15.89 -15.88 22.80
CA ARG A 48 -16.63 -16.15 21.57
C ARG A 48 -17.31 -14.91 20.99
N ALA A 49 -17.32 -13.77 21.72
CA ALA A 49 -18.02 -12.55 21.32
C ALA A 49 -17.14 -11.57 20.55
N GLY A 50 -15.86 -11.91 20.30
CA GLY A 50 -14.96 -11.11 19.48
C GLY A 50 -14.91 -11.52 18.00
N GLY A 51 -15.47 -12.66 17.60
CA GLY A 51 -15.36 -13.18 16.23
C GLY A 51 -15.42 -14.70 16.21
N ASN A 52 -15.49 -15.29 15.01
CA ASN A 52 -15.39 -16.74 14.86
C ASN A 52 -14.03 -17.26 15.36
N ILE A 53 -14.01 -18.48 15.91
CA ILE A 53 -12.78 -19.12 16.40
C ILE A 53 -11.88 -19.43 15.18
N LEU A 54 -10.58 -19.14 15.30
CA LEU A 54 -9.59 -19.52 14.29
C LEU A 54 -9.56 -21.04 14.10
N THR A 55 -9.28 -21.48 12.87
CA THR A 55 -9.31 -22.91 12.56
C THR A 55 -8.16 -23.66 13.23
N TYR A 56 -8.50 -24.80 13.84
CA TYR A 56 -7.55 -25.77 14.38
C TYR A 56 -7.30 -26.93 13.41
N ALA A 57 -7.89 -26.88 12.22
CA ALA A 57 -7.72 -27.91 11.21
C ALA A 57 -6.24 -28.08 10.81
N GLU A 58 -5.92 -29.26 10.32
CA GLU A 58 -4.59 -29.62 9.82
C GLU A 58 -4.74 -30.46 8.55
N ASN A 59 -3.76 -30.32 7.66
CA ASN A 59 -3.57 -31.21 6.52
C ASN A 59 -2.18 -31.86 6.61
N THR A 60 -1.63 -32.36 5.51
CA THR A 60 -0.38 -33.14 5.55
C THR A 60 0.80 -32.30 6.03
N TYR A 61 0.92 -31.06 5.54
CA TYR A 61 2.08 -30.21 5.80
C TYR A 61 1.80 -28.94 6.59
N PHE A 62 0.54 -28.50 6.68
CA PHE A 62 0.14 -27.22 7.26
C PHE A 62 -0.82 -27.40 8.44
N LYS A 63 -0.84 -26.39 9.31
CA LYS A 63 -1.81 -26.28 10.41
C LYS A 63 -2.47 -24.90 10.40
N GLY A 64 -3.76 -24.87 10.74
CA GLY A 64 -4.53 -23.64 10.89
C GLY A 64 -4.03 -22.78 12.05
N SER A 65 -4.25 -21.47 11.93
CA SER A 65 -3.75 -20.44 12.84
C SER A 65 -4.24 -20.57 14.28
N GLY A 66 -5.38 -21.23 14.50
CA GLY A 66 -5.89 -21.53 15.84
C GLY A 66 -4.90 -22.38 16.66
N ASN A 67 -4.10 -23.22 16.00
CA ASN A 67 -3.03 -23.99 16.66
C ASN A 67 -1.92 -23.10 17.25
N CYS A 68 -1.78 -21.86 16.79
CA CYS A 68 -0.76 -20.91 17.26
C CYS A 68 -1.32 -19.97 18.35
N GLU A 69 -2.63 -19.73 18.35
CA GLU A 69 -3.32 -18.75 19.20
C GLU A 69 -3.07 -18.93 20.69
N GLY A 70 -3.09 -20.16 21.19
CA GLY A 70 -2.94 -20.42 22.63
C GLY A 70 -1.57 -20.03 23.22
N CYS A 71 -0.55 -19.84 22.38
CA CYS A 71 0.79 -19.40 22.81
C CYS A 71 1.13 -18.00 22.28
N HIS A 72 0.69 -17.66 21.08
CA HIS A 72 1.08 -16.42 20.40
C HIS A 72 -0.03 -15.37 20.32
N GLY A 73 -1.22 -15.65 20.86
CA GLY A 73 -2.33 -14.71 21.01
C GLY A 73 -2.31 -13.97 22.35
N HIS A 74 -3.44 -13.34 22.67
CA HIS A 74 -3.63 -12.59 23.92
C HIS A 74 -3.37 -13.45 25.17
N ASP A 75 -2.56 -12.96 26.10
CA ASP A 75 -2.26 -13.62 27.37
C ASP A 75 -3.04 -13.01 28.54
N PHE A 76 -4.00 -13.77 29.08
CA PHE A 76 -4.81 -13.36 30.22
C PHE A 76 -4.03 -13.18 31.52
N GLN A 77 -2.79 -13.67 31.59
CA GLN A 77 -1.90 -13.45 32.74
C GLN A 77 -1.09 -12.15 32.61
N ASN A 78 -1.21 -11.42 31.49
CA ASN A 78 -0.46 -10.20 31.19
C ASN A 78 1.06 -10.36 31.39
N HIS A 79 1.62 -11.48 30.91
CA HIS A 79 3.04 -11.78 31.01
C HIS A 79 3.73 -11.81 29.64
N SER A 80 3.06 -12.37 28.63
CA SER A 80 3.59 -12.48 27.26
C SER A 80 2.87 -11.58 26.27
N MET A 81 3.49 -11.35 25.11
CA MET A 81 2.97 -10.50 24.03
C MET A 81 2.64 -9.07 24.46
N LEU A 82 3.41 -8.55 25.42
CA LEU A 82 3.32 -7.17 25.87
C LEU A 82 4.58 -6.40 25.46
N ASP A 83 4.41 -5.15 25.07
CA ASP A 83 5.49 -4.19 24.92
C ASP A 83 5.98 -3.66 26.30
N ASP A 84 7.00 -2.80 26.31
CA ASP A 84 7.57 -2.29 27.58
C ASP A 84 6.58 -1.38 28.36
N GLN A 85 5.49 -0.97 27.72
CA GLN A 85 4.40 -0.18 28.33
C GLN A 85 3.22 -1.06 28.80
N GLY A 86 3.31 -2.38 28.62
CA GLY A 86 2.24 -3.31 28.98
C GLY A 86 1.09 -3.33 27.97
N LYS A 87 1.28 -2.78 26.76
CA LYS A 87 0.31 -2.88 25.68
C LYS A 87 0.44 -4.23 24.99
N ASP A 88 -0.68 -4.85 24.70
CA ASP A 88 -0.75 -6.07 23.92
C ASP A 88 -0.31 -5.85 22.46
N VAL A 89 0.65 -6.66 22.03
CA VAL A 89 1.27 -6.71 20.71
C VAL A 89 1.26 -8.13 20.14
N ASN A 90 0.29 -8.96 20.55
CA ASN A 90 0.21 -10.34 20.10
C ASN A 90 0.03 -10.44 18.57
N VAL A 91 0.76 -11.37 17.96
CA VAL A 91 0.85 -11.49 16.49
C VAL A 91 -0.45 -11.97 15.86
N VAL A 92 -1.29 -12.68 16.63
CA VAL A 92 -2.51 -13.30 16.11
C VAL A 92 -3.60 -12.25 15.91
N ASP A 93 -3.75 -11.31 16.85
CA ASP A 93 -4.71 -10.22 16.74
C ASP A 93 -4.29 -9.20 15.68
N ASP A 94 -2.99 -8.95 15.56
CA ASP A 94 -2.44 -8.12 14.49
C ASP A 94 -2.69 -8.75 13.11
N TRP A 95 -2.42 -10.05 12.94
CA TRP A 95 -2.57 -10.74 11.66
C TRP A 95 -4.04 -10.95 11.25
N ARG A 96 -4.93 -11.38 12.17
CA ARG A 96 -6.27 -11.91 11.81
C ARG A 96 -7.19 -10.92 11.08
N SER A 97 -6.94 -9.62 11.27
CA SER A 97 -7.73 -8.54 10.64
C SER A 97 -7.10 -8.00 9.35
N THR A 98 -5.99 -8.58 8.88
CA THR A 98 -5.29 -8.16 7.67
C THR A 98 -5.93 -8.77 6.41
N MET A 99 -5.61 -8.20 5.25
CA MET A 99 -5.99 -8.81 3.97
C MET A 99 -5.33 -10.18 3.76
N MET A 100 -4.19 -10.49 4.40
CA MET A 100 -3.55 -11.81 4.32
C MET A 100 -4.38 -12.89 5.02
N ALA A 101 -4.84 -12.62 6.24
CA ALA A 101 -5.71 -13.55 6.97
C ALA A 101 -7.06 -13.79 6.27
N ASN A 102 -7.54 -12.76 5.55
CA ASN A 102 -8.84 -12.79 4.88
C ASN A 102 -8.73 -13.03 3.37
N SER A 103 -7.56 -13.39 2.84
CA SER A 103 -7.29 -13.48 1.40
C SER A 103 -8.18 -14.49 0.67
N ALA A 104 -8.53 -15.59 1.34
CA ALA A 104 -9.43 -16.61 0.81
C ALA A 104 -10.91 -16.25 1.00
N ARG A 105 -11.24 -15.23 1.81
CA ARG A 105 -12.61 -14.81 2.12
C ARG A 105 -12.97 -13.43 1.54
N ASP A 106 -12.00 -12.77 0.91
CA ASP A 106 -12.17 -11.49 0.22
C ASP A 106 -13.26 -11.63 -0.88
N PRO A 107 -14.40 -10.93 -0.75
CA PRO A 107 -15.50 -11.05 -1.70
C PRO A 107 -15.16 -10.45 -3.08
N LEU A 108 -14.29 -9.44 -3.16
CA LEU A 108 -13.80 -8.92 -4.45
C LEU A 108 -12.98 -9.99 -5.16
N TRP A 109 -12.07 -10.66 -4.44
CA TRP A 109 -11.27 -11.73 -5.01
C TRP A 109 -12.15 -12.90 -5.49
N ARG A 110 -13.10 -13.35 -4.67
CA ARG A 110 -14.05 -14.42 -5.03
C ARG A 110 -14.86 -14.06 -6.28
N ALA A 111 -15.38 -12.83 -6.35
CA ALA A 111 -16.09 -12.32 -7.52
C ALA A 111 -15.20 -12.31 -8.76
N LYS A 112 -13.95 -11.85 -8.61
CA LYS A 112 -13.00 -11.77 -9.73
C LYS A 112 -12.60 -13.14 -10.26
N VAL A 113 -12.29 -14.11 -9.38
CA VAL A 113 -12.00 -15.49 -9.80
C VAL A 113 -13.19 -16.10 -10.54
N SER A 114 -14.41 -15.90 -10.03
CA SER A 114 -15.63 -16.34 -10.71
C SER A 114 -15.77 -15.71 -12.10
N HIS A 115 -15.51 -14.40 -12.21
CA HIS A 115 -15.55 -13.69 -13.49
C HIS A 115 -14.52 -14.23 -14.50
N GLU A 116 -13.27 -14.44 -14.11
CA GLU A 116 -12.25 -15.05 -14.99
C GLU A 116 -12.71 -16.43 -15.50
N GLY A 117 -13.26 -17.28 -14.62
CA GLY A 117 -13.80 -18.59 -14.98
C GLY A 117 -15.03 -18.52 -15.91
N LEU A 118 -15.90 -17.53 -15.75
CA LEU A 118 -17.04 -17.31 -16.64
C LEU A 118 -16.61 -16.79 -18.02
N VAL A 119 -15.55 -15.99 -18.07
CA VAL A 119 -14.99 -15.47 -19.32
C VAL A 119 -14.29 -16.57 -20.11
N ASN A 120 -13.48 -17.40 -19.45
CA ASN A 120 -12.77 -18.51 -20.07
C ASN A 120 -13.07 -19.86 -19.37
N PRO A 121 -14.27 -20.46 -19.58
CA PRO A 121 -14.69 -21.68 -18.89
C PRO A 121 -13.77 -22.90 -19.10
N ALA A 122 -13.09 -22.96 -20.24
CA ALA A 122 -12.13 -24.03 -20.52
C ALA A 122 -10.89 -23.98 -19.62
N HIS A 123 -10.57 -22.81 -19.06
CA HIS A 123 -9.39 -22.56 -18.22
C HIS A 123 -9.74 -22.44 -16.73
N GLN A 124 -11.03 -22.50 -16.37
CA GLN A 124 -11.51 -22.29 -15.00
C GLN A 124 -10.68 -23.04 -13.94
N ALA A 125 -10.44 -24.35 -14.13
CA ALA A 125 -9.68 -25.13 -13.16
C ALA A 125 -8.22 -24.65 -12.99
N ALA A 126 -7.57 -24.21 -14.06
CA ALA A 126 -6.20 -23.70 -14.01
C ALA A 126 -6.15 -22.29 -13.38
N LEU A 127 -7.13 -21.43 -13.70
CA LEU A 127 -7.29 -20.11 -13.12
C LEU A 127 -7.55 -20.18 -11.61
N GLU A 128 -8.46 -21.04 -11.18
CA GLU A 128 -8.73 -21.24 -9.75
C GLU A 128 -7.49 -21.75 -9.00
N ASP A 129 -6.75 -22.71 -9.55
CA ASP A 129 -5.49 -23.18 -8.96
C ASP A 129 -4.44 -22.07 -8.86
N LYS A 130 -4.35 -21.26 -9.92
CA LYS A 130 -3.42 -20.14 -9.97
C LYS A 130 -3.74 -19.09 -8.91
N CYS A 131 -4.99 -18.68 -8.80
CA CYS A 131 -5.43 -17.69 -7.82
C CYS A 131 -5.25 -18.19 -6.38
N THR A 132 -5.58 -19.46 -6.13
CA THR A 132 -5.45 -20.06 -4.79
C THR A 132 -4.01 -20.31 -4.37
N SER A 133 -3.04 -20.34 -5.29
CA SER A 133 -1.62 -20.45 -4.95
C SER A 133 -1.13 -19.29 -4.06
N CYS A 134 -1.67 -18.08 -4.24
CA CYS A 134 -1.36 -16.93 -3.39
C CYS A 134 -2.43 -16.67 -2.31
N HIS A 135 -3.71 -16.92 -2.60
CA HIS A 135 -4.81 -16.56 -1.70
C HIS A 135 -5.22 -17.64 -0.69
N ALA A 136 -4.89 -18.91 -0.94
CA ALA A 136 -5.17 -20.04 -0.06
C ALA A 136 -3.98 -21.04 -0.03
N PRO A 137 -2.75 -20.56 0.26
CA PRO A 137 -1.54 -21.31 0.02
C PRO A 137 -1.47 -22.63 0.78
N SER A 138 -1.99 -22.70 2.01
CA SER A 138 -1.98 -23.92 2.83
C SER A 138 -2.76 -25.08 2.21
N GLY A 139 -3.96 -24.81 1.66
CA GLY A 139 -4.79 -25.82 1.02
C GLY A 139 -4.25 -26.20 -0.35
N ARG A 140 -3.97 -25.19 -1.18
CA ARG A 140 -3.46 -25.39 -2.54
C ARG A 140 -2.14 -26.15 -2.55
N HIS A 141 -1.15 -25.73 -1.77
CA HIS A 141 0.18 -26.35 -1.83
C HIS A 141 0.20 -27.75 -1.20
N ASP A 142 -0.59 -28.02 -0.16
CA ASP A 142 -0.73 -29.39 0.35
C ASP A 142 -1.22 -30.35 -0.72
N LYS A 143 -2.26 -29.95 -1.47
CA LYS A 143 -2.80 -30.74 -2.57
C LYS A 143 -1.75 -31.00 -3.65
N HIS A 144 -0.96 -30.00 -4.04
CA HIS A 144 0.13 -30.19 -5.01
C HIS A 144 1.25 -31.10 -4.48
N LEU A 145 1.71 -30.86 -3.25
CA LEU A 145 2.79 -31.62 -2.62
C LEU A 145 2.42 -33.10 -2.36
N THR A 146 1.13 -33.40 -2.25
CA THR A 146 0.61 -34.78 -2.11
C THR A 146 0.25 -35.42 -3.46
N GLY A 147 0.44 -34.72 -4.59
CA GLY A 147 0.16 -35.23 -5.92
C GLY A 147 -1.33 -35.20 -6.31
N GLY A 148 -2.14 -34.40 -5.62
CA GLY A 148 -3.58 -34.24 -5.87
C GLY A 148 -3.94 -33.35 -7.07
N GLY A 149 -2.98 -32.63 -7.65
CA GLY A 149 -3.19 -31.76 -8.82
C GLY A 149 -3.83 -30.41 -8.49
N LEU A 150 -4.56 -29.84 -9.46
CA LEU A 150 -5.16 -28.50 -9.37
C LEU A 150 -6.15 -28.36 -8.21
N TYR A 151 -6.11 -27.25 -7.49
CA TYR A 151 -6.99 -26.93 -6.37
C TYR A 151 -8.08 -25.93 -6.77
N SER A 152 -9.34 -26.36 -6.67
CA SER A 152 -10.50 -25.58 -7.11
C SER A 152 -11.12 -24.71 -6.02
N ILE A 153 -11.93 -23.72 -6.40
CA ILE A 153 -12.74 -22.93 -5.47
C ILE A 153 -13.74 -23.80 -4.71
N ALA A 154 -14.33 -24.81 -5.36
CA ALA A 154 -15.26 -25.74 -4.71
C ALA A 154 -14.57 -26.57 -3.61
N GLU A 155 -13.29 -26.91 -3.78
CA GLU A 155 -12.50 -27.56 -2.74
C GLU A 155 -12.14 -26.60 -1.62
N LEU A 156 -11.74 -25.36 -1.96
CA LEU A 156 -11.47 -24.31 -0.98
C LEU A 156 -12.67 -24.07 -0.06
N GLU A 157 -13.89 -24.05 -0.59
CA GLU A 157 -15.11 -23.87 0.22
C GLU A 157 -15.34 -24.96 1.27
N GLN A 158 -14.75 -26.14 1.08
CA GLN A 158 -14.85 -27.28 2.01
C GLN A 158 -13.57 -27.48 2.82
N ASP A 159 -12.58 -26.60 2.67
CA ASP A 159 -11.26 -26.74 3.26
C ASP A 159 -11.01 -25.63 4.30
N PRO A 160 -11.18 -25.92 5.60
CA PRO A 160 -10.97 -24.95 6.66
C PRO A 160 -9.52 -24.42 6.73
N ILE A 161 -8.52 -25.17 6.25
CA ILE A 161 -7.13 -24.69 6.26
C ILE A 161 -6.82 -23.83 5.02
N GLY A 162 -7.48 -24.08 3.89
CA GLY A 162 -7.49 -23.16 2.76
C GLY A 162 -8.19 -21.84 3.08
N LEU A 163 -9.32 -21.88 3.80
CA LEU A 163 -10.08 -20.71 4.23
C LEU A 163 -9.40 -19.86 5.32
N ASP A 164 -8.29 -20.34 5.88
CA ASP A 164 -7.42 -19.58 6.80
C ASP A 164 -6.51 -18.58 6.07
N GLY A 165 -6.62 -18.50 4.75
CA GLY A 165 -5.91 -17.53 3.91
C GLY A 165 -4.40 -17.72 3.92
N VAL A 166 -3.68 -16.61 3.81
CA VAL A 166 -2.22 -16.56 4.03
C VAL A 166 -1.96 -16.55 5.53
N SER A 167 -1.92 -17.76 6.10
CA SER A 167 -1.73 -18.01 7.54
C SER A 167 -0.27 -18.12 7.97
N CYS A 168 -0.04 -18.44 9.25
CA CYS A 168 1.31 -18.46 9.84
C CYS A 168 2.24 -19.44 9.12
N VAL A 169 1.81 -20.69 8.92
CA VAL A 169 2.68 -21.78 8.48
C VAL A 169 3.25 -21.54 7.08
N PRO A 170 2.47 -21.17 6.05
CA PRO A 170 3.00 -20.88 4.71
C PRO A 170 4.10 -19.82 4.67
N CYS A 171 4.13 -18.86 5.59
CA CYS A 171 5.23 -17.89 5.68
C CYS A 171 6.42 -18.49 6.42
N HIS A 172 6.18 -19.13 7.56
CA HIS A 172 7.23 -19.60 8.45
C HIS A 172 7.88 -20.93 8.03
N ILE A 173 7.32 -21.69 7.08
CA ILE A 173 7.90 -22.94 6.56
C ILE A 173 8.61 -22.79 5.21
N GLN A 174 8.63 -21.57 4.63
CA GLN A 174 9.30 -21.35 3.35
C GLN A 174 10.78 -21.71 3.42
N SER A 175 11.27 -22.32 2.35
CA SER A 175 12.67 -22.72 2.27
C SER A 175 13.55 -21.49 2.01
N PRO A 176 14.67 -21.32 2.76
CA PRO A 176 15.60 -20.22 2.53
C PRO A 176 16.29 -20.28 1.16
N ASP A 177 16.31 -21.44 0.48
CA ASP A 177 17.06 -21.63 -0.75
C ASP A 177 16.30 -21.20 -2.02
N SER A 178 15.11 -20.61 -1.89
CA SER A 178 14.26 -20.19 -3.00
C SER A 178 13.65 -18.80 -2.89
N VAL A 179 13.77 -18.15 -1.72
CA VAL A 179 13.24 -16.80 -1.52
C VAL A 179 13.88 -15.82 -2.51
N GLY A 180 13.08 -14.91 -3.07
CA GLY A 180 13.52 -13.95 -4.10
C GLY A 180 13.81 -14.55 -5.48
N MET A 181 13.69 -15.86 -5.66
CA MET A 181 13.99 -16.56 -6.93
C MET A 181 12.78 -17.21 -7.59
N LEU A 182 11.73 -17.49 -6.81
CA LEU A 182 10.47 -18.00 -7.31
C LEU A 182 9.39 -16.92 -7.22
N PHE A 183 8.47 -16.96 -8.18
CA PHE A 183 7.41 -15.97 -8.38
C PHE A 183 6.11 -16.68 -8.73
N SER A 184 5.05 -15.91 -8.92
CA SER A 184 3.83 -16.39 -9.57
C SER A 184 3.11 -17.49 -8.78
N GLY A 185 3.17 -17.40 -7.44
CA GLY A 185 2.60 -18.35 -6.49
C GLY A 185 3.42 -19.63 -6.31
N ASN A 186 4.60 -19.73 -6.92
CA ASN A 186 5.47 -20.88 -6.76
C ASN A 186 6.28 -20.75 -5.47
N MET A 187 5.79 -21.38 -4.40
CA MET A 187 6.49 -21.43 -3.13
C MET A 187 7.14 -22.79 -2.91
N LYS A 188 8.34 -22.79 -2.33
CA LYS A 188 9.01 -24.01 -1.86
C LYS A 188 9.00 -24.04 -0.34
N PHE A 189 8.65 -25.20 0.20
CA PHE A 189 8.52 -25.42 1.63
C PHE A 189 9.44 -26.53 2.10
N ASP A 190 10.01 -26.35 3.30
CA ASP A 190 10.78 -27.39 3.96
C ASP A 190 9.82 -28.34 4.69
N THR A 191 9.38 -29.39 3.99
CA THR A 191 8.40 -30.34 4.53
C THR A 191 9.03 -31.42 5.42
N LEU A 192 10.34 -31.65 5.28
CA LEU A 192 11.09 -32.63 6.08
C LEU A 192 11.55 -32.01 7.40
N GLY A 193 11.31 -32.71 8.51
CA GLY A 193 11.65 -32.20 9.85
C GLY A 193 10.71 -31.11 10.37
N ARG A 194 9.81 -30.59 9.51
CA ARG A 194 8.78 -29.60 9.85
C ARG A 194 9.35 -28.38 10.59
N PRO A 195 10.37 -27.69 10.04
CA PRO A 195 10.86 -26.45 10.63
C PRO A 195 9.79 -25.35 10.57
N LEU A 196 9.82 -24.45 11.55
CA LEU A 196 9.20 -23.13 11.44
C LEU A 196 10.26 -22.08 11.76
N TYR A 197 10.55 -21.23 10.79
CA TYR A 197 11.62 -20.26 10.83
C TYR A 197 11.21 -18.98 11.54
N GLY A 198 12.05 -18.50 12.44
CA GLY A 198 11.88 -17.22 13.13
C GLY A 198 13.19 -16.42 13.21
N PRO A 199 13.11 -15.14 13.62
CA PRO A 199 14.27 -14.26 13.62
C PRO A 199 15.17 -14.44 14.86
N TYR A 200 14.78 -15.31 15.80
CA TYR A 200 15.48 -15.49 17.07
C TYR A 200 16.16 -16.84 17.17
N ASP A 201 17.36 -16.82 17.73
CA ASP A 201 18.11 -18.03 18.06
C ASP A 201 17.86 -18.49 19.51
N ASN A 202 18.17 -19.75 19.80
CA ASN A 202 18.02 -20.36 21.13
C ASN A 202 16.63 -20.17 21.76
N VAL A 203 15.56 -20.41 20.98
CA VAL A 203 14.17 -20.36 21.47
C VAL A 203 13.82 -21.66 22.22
N PHE A 204 12.93 -21.57 23.21
CA PHE A 204 12.43 -22.75 23.93
C PHE A 204 11.44 -23.52 23.05
N GLY A 205 11.95 -24.46 22.26
CA GLY A 205 11.16 -25.13 21.22
C GLY A 205 10.22 -26.24 21.68
N ALA A 206 10.40 -26.79 22.89
CA ALA A 206 9.65 -27.96 23.35
C ALA A 206 8.11 -27.83 23.25
N PRO A 207 7.47 -26.67 23.53
CA PRO A 207 6.04 -26.51 23.33
C PRO A 207 5.61 -26.68 21.87
N MET A 208 6.35 -26.09 20.93
CA MET A 208 6.06 -26.20 19.51
C MET A 208 6.24 -27.64 19.02
N SER A 209 7.35 -28.29 19.37
CA SER A 209 7.63 -29.66 18.91
C SER A 209 6.66 -30.69 19.54
N ALA A 210 6.29 -30.51 20.82
CA ALA A 210 5.46 -31.47 21.55
C ALA A 210 3.95 -31.29 21.33
N PHE A 211 3.46 -30.05 21.23
CA PHE A 211 2.01 -29.78 21.10
C PHE A 211 1.58 -29.53 19.66
N ILE A 212 2.41 -28.84 18.87
CA ILE A 212 2.05 -28.45 17.50
C ILE A 212 2.71 -29.39 16.47
N GLY A 213 3.89 -29.93 16.77
CA GLY A 213 4.61 -30.84 15.89
C GLY A 213 5.45 -30.14 14.82
N TYR A 214 5.86 -28.90 15.07
CA TYR A 214 6.86 -28.16 14.30
C TYR A 214 8.09 -27.87 15.16
N GLU A 215 9.26 -27.81 14.53
CA GLU A 215 10.51 -27.44 15.18
C GLU A 215 10.84 -25.96 14.91
N PRO A 216 10.86 -25.08 15.92
CA PRO A 216 11.22 -23.70 15.70
C PRO A 216 12.71 -23.56 15.45
N LEU A 217 13.10 -22.93 14.34
CA LEU A 217 14.48 -22.73 13.94
C LEU A 217 14.76 -21.25 13.67
N TYR A 218 15.96 -20.80 14.02
CA TYR A 218 16.45 -19.51 13.57
C TYR A 218 16.74 -19.57 12.06
N SER A 219 16.33 -18.53 11.33
CA SER A 219 16.89 -18.26 10.02
C SER A 219 16.78 -16.79 9.62
N ALA A 220 17.87 -16.24 9.08
CA ALA A 220 17.93 -14.84 8.68
C ALA A 220 16.96 -14.48 7.53
N HIS A 221 16.61 -15.46 6.68
CA HIS A 221 15.74 -15.23 5.52
C HIS A 221 14.31 -14.79 5.89
N ILE A 222 13.87 -14.98 7.14
CA ILE A 222 12.54 -14.52 7.56
C ILE A 222 12.44 -12.98 7.51
N LEU A 223 13.58 -12.29 7.55
CA LEU A 223 13.70 -10.83 7.44
C LEU A 223 14.06 -10.35 6.01
N ASP A 224 14.24 -11.29 5.07
CA ASP A 224 14.62 -11.03 3.69
C ASP A 224 13.40 -10.71 2.83
N GLY A 225 13.45 -9.63 2.04
CA GLY A 225 12.32 -9.20 1.20
C GLY A 225 11.88 -10.27 0.18
N GLY A 226 12.78 -11.18 -0.20
CA GLY A 226 12.52 -12.32 -1.06
C GLY A 226 11.48 -13.30 -0.52
N LEU A 227 11.21 -13.32 0.79
CA LEU A 227 10.13 -14.12 1.39
C LEU A 227 8.75 -13.73 0.82
N CYS A 228 8.59 -12.47 0.41
CA CYS A 228 7.36 -11.94 -0.16
C CYS A 228 7.27 -12.18 -1.68
N ALA A 229 8.38 -12.48 -2.35
CA ALA A 229 8.52 -12.46 -3.81
C ALA A 229 7.57 -13.45 -4.51
N SER A 230 7.39 -14.64 -3.95
CA SER A 230 6.56 -15.70 -4.54
C SER A 230 5.13 -15.24 -4.83
N CYS A 231 4.55 -14.40 -3.97
CA CYS A 231 3.19 -13.88 -4.13
C CYS A 231 3.17 -12.45 -4.71
N HIS A 232 4.19 -11.65 -4.43
CA HIS A 232 4.27 -10.23 -4.82
C HIS A 232 5.06 -9.98 -6.11
N THR A 233 5.16 -10.99 -6.96
CA THR A 233 5.45 -10.89 -8.39
C THR A 233 4.63 -11.96 -9.09
N LEU A 234 3.68 -11.55 -9.92
CA LEU A 234 2.72 -12.42 -10.57
C LEU A 234 2.76 -12.21 -12.07
N ILE A 235 3.20 -13.26 -12.75
CA ILE A 235 3.28 -13.39 -14.19
C ILE A 235 2.30 -14.50 -14.58
N THR A 236 1.43 -14.20 -15.54
CA THR A 236 0.36 -15.08 -16.00
C THR A 236 0.45 -15.28 -17.50
N GLU A 237 0.05 -16.46 -17.98
CA GLU A 237 -0.08 -16.71 -19.41
C GLU A 237 -1.22 -15.87 -19.99
N THR A 238 -1.06 -15.45 -21.25
CA THR A 238 -2.06 -14.66 -21.98
C THR A 238 -2.91 -15.55 -22.89
N ALA A 239 -4.23 -15.46 -22.77
CA ALA A 239 -5.20 -16.02 -23.71
C ALA A 239 -5.78 -14.94 -24.64
N ASP A 240 -6.09 -15.33 -25.88
CA ASP A 240 -6.85 -14.49 -26.81
C ASP A 240 -8.33 -14.39 -26.43
N LEU A 241 -9.10 -13.59 -27.16
CA LEU A 241 -10.54 -13.41 -26.89
C LEU A 241 -11.39 -14.68 -27.14
N SER A 242 -10.84 -15.69 -27.79
CA SER A 242 -11.46 -17.01 -27.99
C SER A 242 -11.04 -18.01 -26.91
N GLY A 243 -10.22 -17.60 -25.94
CA GLY A 243 -9.70 -18.45 -24.87
C GLY A 243 -8.53 -19.34 -25.31
N ASN A 244 -7.87 -19.08 -26.43
CA ASN A 244 -6.67 -19.84 -26.80
C ASN A 244 -5.43 -19.20 -26.18
N LEU A 245 -4.57 -20.00 -25.54
CA LEU A 245 -3.27 -19.52 -25.08
C LEU A 245 -2.43 -19.02 -26.26
N THR A 246 -1.89 -17.82 -26.12
CA THR A 246 -1.04 -17.18 -27.13
C THR A 246 0.41 -17.65 -27.08
N GLY A 247 0.82 -18.23 -25.95
CA GLY A 247 2.22 -18.51 -25.61
C GLY A 247 2.99 -17.29 -25.10
N GLY A 248 2.34 -16.13 -24.97
CA GLY A 248 2.85 -14.95 -24.30
C GLY A 248 2.50 -14.94 -22.81
N GLU A 249 3.15 -14.04 -22.08
CA GLU A 249 2.92 -13.79 -20.66
C GLU A 249 2.67 -12.30 -20.40
N PHE A 250 1.94 -12.02 -19.33
CA PHE A 250 1.70 -10.67 -18.84
C PHE A 250 2.10 -10.56 -17.37
N VAL A 251 2.70 -9.43 -17.01
CA VAL A 251 3.10 -9.11 -15.64
C VAL A 251 1.95 -8.38 -14.97
N GLU A 252 1.08 -9.11 -14.27
CA GLU A 252 -0.07 -8.54 -13.57
C GLU A 252 0.37 -7.60 -12.45
N GLN A 253 1.37 -8.04 -11.67
CA GLN A 253 1.97 -7.25 -10.61
C GLN A 253 3.43 -7.65 -10.42
N ALA A 254 4.27 -6.67 -10.08
CA ALA A 254 5.71 -6.86 -9.94
C ALA A 254 6.25 -6.15 -8.69
N THR A 255 5.47 -6.02 -7.61
CA THR A 255 5.85 -5.24 -6.42
C THR A 255 7.23 -5.59 -5.87
N TYR A 256 7.59 -6.87 -5.81
CA TYR A 256 8.93 -7.28 -5.39
C TYR A 256 10.00 -6.82 -6.40
N HIS A 257 9.82 -7.01 -7.70
CA HIS A 257 10.76 -6.51 -8.71
C HIS A 257 10.85 -4.98 -8.78
N GLU A 258 9.74 -4.27 -8.53
CA GLU A 258 9.73 -2.81 -8.38
C GLU A 258 10.60 -2.40 -7.18
N TRP A 259 10.57 -3.15 -6.08
CA TRP A 259 11.48 -2.98 -4.94
C TRP A 259 12.92 -3.33 -5.26
N VAL A 260 13.17 -4.42 -5.99
CA VAL A 260 14.51 -4.79 -6.45
C VAL A 260 15.12 -3.67 -7.30
N ASN A 261 14.32 -3.00 -8.15
CA ASN A 261 14.68 -1.82 -8.94
C ASN A 261 14.46 -0.51 -8.15
N SER A 262 14.99 -0.45 -6.93
CA SER A 262 14.94 0.76 -6.11
C SER A 262 16.14 0.85 -5.17
N THR A 263 16.32 2.02 -4.57
CA THR A 263 17.28 2.21 -3.46
C THR A 263 16.88 1.45 -2.19
N PHE A 264 15.66 0.93 -2.07
CA PHE A 264 15.22 0.20 -0.88
C PHE A 264 15.73 -1.24 -0.87
N ASN A 265 16.18 -1.76 -2.00
CA ASN A 265 16.72 -3.11 -2.13
C ASN A 265 17.91 -3.34 -1.19
N THR A 266 17.69 -4.10 -0.11
CA THR A 266 18.69 -4.38 0.92
C THR A 266 19.85 -5.24 0.44
N ASP A 267 19.69 -5.96 -0.67
CA ASP A 267 20.73 -6.80 -1.26
C ASP A 267 21.85 -5.95 -1.88
N ASN A 268 21.47 -4.77 -2.38
CA ASN A 268 22.37 -3.85 -3.08
C ASN A 268 22.61 -2.54 -2.30
N ASN A 269 21.76 -2.21 -1.32
CA ASN A 269 21.90 -1.04 -0.45
C ASN A 269 21.80 -1.43 1.03
N PRO A 270 22.90 -1.40 1.81
CA PRO A 270 22.87 -1.68 3.24
C PRO A 270 21.99 -0.73 4.08
N ASN A 271 21.66 0.45 3.55
CA ASN A 271 20.73 1.40 4.17
C ASN A 271 19.30 1.28 3.62
N GLY A 272 19.05 0.31 2.73
CA GLY A 272 17.73 0.00 2.22
C GLY A 272 16.81 -0.53 3.32
N ILE A 273 15.52 -0.67 2.99
CA ILE A 273 14.51 -1.18 3.91
C ILE A 273 13.81 -2.33 3.21
N SER A 274 13.85 -3.53 3.81
CA SER A 274 13.16 -4.71 3.30
C SER A 274 11.65 -4.56 3.40
N CYS A 275 10.90 -5.44 2.72
CA CYS A 275 9.45 -5.49 2.82
C CYS A 275 8.98 -5.55 4.28
N GLN A 276 9.61 -6.42 5.08
CA GLN A 276 9.35 -6.59 6.51
C GLN A 276 9.70 -5.33 7.30
N GLY A 277 10.78 -4.63 6.94
CA GLY A 277 11.19 -3.39 7.62
C GLY A 277 10.10 -2.30 7.63
N CYS A 278 9.23 -2.27 6.61
CA CYS A 278 8.07 -1.38 6.55
C CYS A 278 6.76 -2.04 6.99
N HIS A 279 6.46 -3.25 6.49
CA HIS A 279 5.14 -3.88 6.64
C HIS A 279 5.01 -4.78 7.88
N VAL A 280 6.14 -5.14 8.51
CA VAL A 280 6.22 -5.85 9.80
C VAL A 280 7.09 -5.01 10.74
N PRO A 281 6.63 -3.79 11.11
CA PRO A 281 7.48 -2.82 11.78
C PRO A 281 8.01 -3.38 13.10
N GLN A 282 9.29 -3.14 13.35
CA GLN A 282 9.98 -3.65 14.52
C GLN A 282 9.93 -2.64 15.68
N ILE A 283 9.62 -3.13 16.88
CA ILE A 283 9.81 -2.39 18.13
C ILE A 283 11.08 -2.89 18.83
N PRO A 284 11.85 -2.00 19.50
CA PRO A 284 13.06 -2.39 20.22
C PRO A 284 12.76 -3.10 21.55
N ASP A 285 11.51 -3.10 21.98
CA ASP A 285 11.02 -3.62 23.26
C ASP A 285 11.28 -5.12 23.43
N SER A 286 11.39 -5.57 24.67
CA SER A 286 11.69 -6.97 25.01
C SER A 286 10.41 -7.77 25.23
N VAL A 287 9.91 -8.42 24.19
CA VAL A 287 8.61 -9.13 24.23
C VAL A 287 8.78 -10.61 24.56
N VAL A 288 8.11 -11.11 25.60
CA VAL A 288 8.00 -12.56 25.85
C VAL A 288 7.06 -13.16 24.80
N ILE A 289 7.60 -13.99 23.90
CA ILE A 289 6.92 -14.40 22.66
C ILE A 289 5.99 -15.62 22.79
N SER A 290 5.77 -16.14 24.01
CA SER A 290 4.86 -17.26 24.24
C SER A 290 4.19 -17.16 25.61
N ALA A 291 2.88 -17.31 25.63
CA ALA A 291 2.10 -17.48 26.84
C ALA A 291 2.38 -18.83 27.52
N ASN A 292 1.89 -18.98 28.76
CA ASN A 292 1.91 -20.21 29.58
C ASN A 292 3.27 -20.61 30.18
N TYR A 293 4.34 -19.84 29.98
CA TYR A 293 5.68 -20.17 30.49
C TYR A 293 6.36 -18.97 31.14
N LEU A 294 6.13 -18.78 32.45
CA LEU A 294 6.63 -17.65 33.24
C LEU A 294 8.17 -17.52 33.32
N PHE A 295 8.91 -18.55 32.92
CA PHE A 295 10.38 -18.52 32.94
C PHE A 295 10.99 -18.01 31.63
N LEU A 296 10.18 -17.73 30.60
CA LEU A 296 10.68 -17.25 29.33
C LEU A 296 11.19 -15.82 29.44
N GLU A 297 12.34 -15.58 28.82
CA GLU A 297 12.88 -14.23 28.65
C GLU A 297 12.35 -13.61 27.35
N GLY A 298 12.21 -12.29 27.38
CA GLY A 298 11.76 -11.52 26.21
C GLY A 298 12.78 -11.50 25.08
N ARG A 299 12.30 -11.22 23.87
CA ARG A 299 13.08 -11.16 22.63
C ARG A 299 12.92 -9.78 22.00
N SER A 300 14.02 -9.30 21.41
CA SER A 300 14.12 -7.98 20.79
C SER A 300 15.11 -8.04 19.62
N PRO A 301 14.89 -7.26 18.53
CA PRO A 301 13.69 -6.45 18.28
C PRO A 301 12.50 -7.32 17.88
N PHE A 302 11.27 -6.88 18.18
CA PHE A 302 10.03 -7.63 17.93
C PHE A 302 9.25 -7.09 16.73
N GLY A 303 8.90 -7.96 15.79
CA GLY A 303 8.14 -7.60 14.58
C GLY A 303 6.62 -7.66 14.77
N LEU A 304 5.95 -6.52 14.58
CA LEU A 304 4.50 -6.42 14.66
C LEU A 304 3.87 -6.92 13.36
N HIS A 305 2.99 -7.92 13.43
CA HIS A 305 2.39 -8.59 12.26
C HIS A 305 1.26 -7.77 11.63
N HIS A 306 1.52 -6.48 11.43
CA HIS A 306 0.54 -5.48 10.98
C HIS A 306 0.14 -5.64 9.51
N PHE A 307 1.09 -5.98 8.62
CA PHE A 307 0.90 -6.16 7.18
C PHE A 307 0.06 -5.05 6.52
N ALA A 308 0.24 -3.80 6.96
CA ALA A 308 -0.55 -2.68 6.47
C ALA A 308 -0.26 -2.44 4.98
N GLY A 309 -1.32 -2.43 4.18
CA GLY A 309 -1.29 -2.13 2.75
C GLY A 309 -2.00 -0.81 2.45
N ALA A 310 -2.60 -0.68 1.27
CA ALA A 310 -3.36 0.52 0.88
C ALA A 310 -4.88 0.30 0.78
N ASN A 311 -5.36 -0.94 0.93
CA ASN A 311 -6.74 -1.32 0.62
C ASN A 311 -7.73 -1.05 1.78
N THR A 312 -7.84 0.20 2.23
CA THR A 312 -8.79 0.58 3.29
C THR A 312 -10.24 0.29 2.90
N PHE A 313 -10.58 0.34 1.60
CA PHE A 313 -11.94 0.06 1.13
C PHE A 313 -12.34 -1.38 1.43
N MET A 314 -11.56 -2.38 1.00
CA MET A 314 -11.92 -3.78 1.28
C MET A 314 -11.84 -4.12 2.76
N LEU A 315 -10.93 -3.51 3.53
CA LEU A 315 -10.91 -3.70 4.98
C LEU A 315 -12.21 -3.23 5.65
N LYS A 316 -12.80 -2.13 5.20
CA LYS A 316 -14.12 -1.66 5.66
C LYS A 316 -15.24 -2.61 5.24
N VAL A 317 -15.24 -3.08 3.98
CA VAL A 317 -16.20 -4.09 3.51
C VAL A 317 -16.11 -5.36 4.36
N LEU A 318 -14.91 -5.86 4.63
CA LEU A 318 -14.73 -7.04 5.50
C LEU A 318 -15.27 -6.80 6.91
N ARG A 319 -14.94 -5.65 7.51
CA ARG A 319 -15.44 -5.24 8.83
C ARG A 319 -16.97 -5.20 8.89
N ASP A 320 -17.61 -4.63 7.88
CA ASP A 320 -19.06 -4.40 7.88
C ASP A 320 -19.84 -5.71 7.56
N HIS A 321 -19.16 -6.74 7.05
CA HIS A 321 -19.75 -8.03 6.65
C HIS A 321 -19.14 -9.25 7.38
N ILE A 322 -18.61 -9.09 8.59
CA ILE A 322 -17.94 -10.16 9.38
C ILE A 322 -18.76 -11.46 9.44
N SER A 323 -20.05 -11.37 9.81
CA SER A 323 -20.89 -12.55 9.96
C SER A 323 -21.28 -13.18 8.63
N GLU A 324 -21.43 -12.39 7.57
CA GLU A 324 -21.82 -12.87 6.24
C GLU A 324 -20.67 -13.62 5.57
N LEU A 325 -19.44 -13.14 5.79
CA LEU A 325 -18.21 -13.71 5.21
C LEU A 325 -17.52 -14.74 6.13
N ASP A 326 -18.10 -14.99 7.31
CA ASP A 326 -17.58 -15.93 8.31
C ASP A 326 -16.13 -15.58 8.72
N LEU A 327 -15.88 -14.30 9.01
CA LEU A 327 -14.55 -13.79 9.40
C LEU A 327 -14.28 -14.01 10.89
N THR A 328 -12.99 -14.11 11.24
CA THR A 328 -12.53 -14.44 12.60
C THR A 328 -12.08 -13.22 13.41
N ALA A 329 -11.91 -12.07 12.77
CA ALA A 329 -11.56 -10.80 13.41
C ALA A 329 -12.81 -10.03 13.88
N SER A 330 -12.65 -9.33 14.99
CA SER A 330 -13.62 -8.35 15.50
C SER A 330 -13.64 -7.06 14.69
N GLU A 331 -14.71 -6.28 14.83
CA GLU A 331 -14.75 -4.90 14.31
C GLU A 331 -13.58 -4.06 14.84
N ALA A 332 -13.25 -4.14 16.13
CA ALA A 332 -12.17 -3.37 16.74
C ALA A 332 -10.78 -3.73 16.16
N GLN A 333 -10.55 -5.01 15.83
CA GLN A 333 -9.31 -5.45 15.18
C GLN A 333 -9.24 -4.93 13.74
N PHE A 334 -10.34 -4.99 12.99
CA PHE A 334 -10.41 -4.37 11.66
C PHE A 334 -10.19 -2.86 11.71
N ASP A 335 -10.83 -2.14 12.63
CA ASP A 335 -10.64 -0.70 12.82
C ASP A 335 -9.16 -0.39 13.13
N SER A 336 -8.49 -1.19 13.95
CA SER A 336 -7.05 -1.06 14.19
C SER A 336 -6.21 -1.21 12.91
N THR A 337 -6.54 -2.19 12.07
CA THR A 337 -5.86 -2.39 10.77
C THR A 337 -6.18 -1.28 9.78
N ILE A 338 -7.42 -0.78 9.74
CA ILE A 338 -7.82 0.37 8.93
C ILE A 338 -7.06 1.63 9.36
N ASP A 339 -6.88 1.86 10.66
CA ASP A 339 -6.12 2.99 11.20
C ASP A 339 -4.63 2.90 10.87
N ARG A 340 -4.03 1.71 10.93
CA ARG A 340 -2.64 1.48 10.48
C ARG A 340 -2.48 1.76 8.99
N THR A 341 -3.39 1.23 8.17
CA THR A 341 -3.43 1.40 6.71
C THR A 341 -3.60 2.88 6.34
N THR A 342 -4.50 3.59 7.00
CA THR A 342 -4.75 5.03 6.81
C THR A 342 -3.54 5.87 7.19
N ARG A 343 -2.92 5.61 8.37
CA ARG A 343 -1.71 6.32 8.80
C ARG A 343 -0.55 6.10 7.84
N MET A 344 -0.36 4.88 7.34
CA MET A 344 0.67 4.58 6.36
C MET A 344 0.48 5.40 5.08
N LEU A 345 -0.73 5.39 4.52
CA LEU A 345 -1.05 6.20 3.33
C LEU A 345 -0.80 7.69 3.57
N GLN A 346 -1.25 8.23 4.70
CA GLN A 346 -1.19 9.68 4.96
C GLN A 346 0.20 10.21 5.37
N SER A 347 1.03 9.35 5.95
CA SER A 347 2.29 9.76 6.60
C SER A 347 3.54 9.16 5.97
N HIS A 348 3.43 8.06 5.25
CA HIS A 348 4.58 7.25 4.83
C HIS A 348 4.56 6.82 3.35
N SER A 349 3.54 7.21 2.56
CA SER A 349 3.46 6.80 1.14
C SER A 349 3.85 7.90 0.15
N LEU A 350 3.55 9.17 0.43
CA LEU A 350 3.67 10.24 -0.54
C LEU A 350 4.05 11.58 0.12
N LEU A 351 5.02 12.30 -0.47
CA LEU A 351 5.15 13.74 -0.30
C LEU A 351 4.43 14.44 -1.45
N LEU A 352 3.74 15.53 -1.13
CA LEU A 352 3.06 16.38 -2.09
C LEU A 352 3.50 17.81 -1.85
N ASN A 353 3.86 18.51 -2.92
CA ASN A 353 4.15 19.94 -2.90
C ASN A 353 3.42 20.60 -4.08
N ALA A 354 2.99 21.85 -3.88
CA ALA A 354 2.36 22.63 -4.93
C ALA A 354 2.86 24.06 -4.84
N THR A 355 3.32 24.61 -5.96
CA THR A 355 3.87 25.96 -6.00
C THR A 355 3.44 26.69 -7.26
N THR A 356 3.26 28.02 -7.15
CA THR A 356 3.02 28.85 -8.33
C THR A 356 4.36 29.12 -8.99
N ALA A 357 4.59 28.51 -10.16
CA ALA A 357 5.77 28.73 -10.97
C ALA A 357 5.83 30.20 -11.44
N TYR A 358 4.76 30.66 -12.06
CA TYR A 358 4.55 32.06 -12.44
C TYR A 358 3.07 32.35 -12.76
N ARG A 359 2.75 33.62 -13.01
CA ARG A 359 1.40 34.08 -13.37
C ARG A 359 1.45 35.10 -14.50
N THR A 360 0.53 34.97 -15.45
CA THR A 360 0.24 35.96 -16.49
C THR A 360 -1.05 36.71 -16.17
N ALA A 361 -1.50 37.59 -17.07
CA ALA A 361 -2.78 38.28 -16.89
C ALA A 361 -3.99 37.34 -16.94
N ASP A 362 -3.83 36.16 -17.56
CA ASP A 362 -4.90 35.23 -17.90
C ASP A 362 -4.70 33.81 -17.35
N THR A 363 -3.53 33.47 -16.80
CA THR A 363 -3.21 32.11 -16.35
C THR A 363 -2.31 32.11 -15.12
N VAL A 364 -2.59 31.23 -14.17
CA VAL A 364 -1.66 30.85 -13.08
C VAL A 364 -1.04 29.51 -13.45
N PHE A 365 0.29 29.46 -13.46
CA PHE A 365 1.05 28.24 -13.72
C PHE A 365 1.42 27.63 -12.37
N VAL A 366 0.92 26.43 -12.10
CA VAL A 366 1.10 25.72 -10.84
C VAL A 366 1.83 24.41 -11.11
N ASP A 367 2.93 24.18 -10.41
CA ASP A 367 3.65 22.90 -10.44
C ASP A 367 3.21 22.09 -9.23
N VAL A 368 2.74 20.87 -9.45
CA VAL A 368 2.38 19.91 -8.40
C VAL A 368 3.38 18.77 -8.44
N GLU A 369 4.24 18.71 -7.43
CA GLU A 369 5.28 17.69 -7.29
C GLU A 369 4.81 16.58 -6.35
N LEU A 370 4.95 15.34 -6.80
CA LEU A 370 4.64 14.11 -6.08
C LEU A 370 5.93 13.32 -5.90
N VAL A 371 6.28 12.95 -4.66
CA VAL A 371 7.45 12.11 -4.38
C VAL A 371 7.00 10.83 -3.68
N ASN A 372 7.26 9.70 -4.32
CA ASN A 372 6.96 8.38 -3.78
C ASN A 372 7.93 8.03 -2.64
N LEU A 373 7.38 7.67 -1.49
CA LEU A 373 8.15 7.22 -0.33
C LEU A 373 8.19 5.70 -0.18
N ALA A 374 7.42 4.97 -1.00
CA ALA A 374 7.44 3.52 -1.02
C ALA A 374 8.65 3.01 -1.82
N GLY A 375 9.15 1.84 -1.43
CA GLY A 375 10.24 1.17 -2.13
C GLY A 375 9.84 0.53 -3.45
N HIS A 376 8.57 0.55 -3.83
CA HIS A 376 8.03 0.02 -5.08
C HIS A 376 7.17 1.10 -5.75
N LYS A 377 6.54 0.82 -6.90
CA LYS A 377 5.66 1.81 -7.54
C LYS A 377 4.51 2.21 -6.60
N PHE A 378 3.97 3.42 -6.70
CA PHE A 378 2.81 3.85 -5.91
C PHE A 378 1.69 4.37 -6.81
N PRO A 379 0.53 3.67 -6.86
CA PRO A 379 0.22 2.37 -6.23
C PRO A 379 1.06 1.20 -6.77
N SER A 380 1.22 0.13 -6.00
CA SER A 380 1.70 -1.18 -6.51
C SER A 380 0.63 -2.27 -6.33
N GLY A 381 0.91 -3.47 -6.86
CA GLY A 381 0.06 -4.65 -6.75
C GLY A 381 -1.03 -4.67 -7.81
N TYR A 382 -2.21 -5.15 -7.41
CA TYR A 382 -3.34 -5.42 -8.30
C TYR A 382 -3.70 -4.25 -9.25
N PRO A 383 -3.88 -4.46 -10.56
CA PRO A 383 -4.06 -3.40 -11.56
C PRO A 383 -5.21 -2.42 -11.32
N ALA A 384 -6.21 -2.76 -10.51
CA ALA A 384 -7.31 -1.85 -10.18
C ALA A 384 -6.89 -0.63 -9.34
N ARG A 385 -5.72 -0.64 -8.69
CA ARG A 385 -5.33 0.44 -7.77
C ARG A 385 -4.95 1.70 -8.56
N ARG A 386 -5.50 2.85 -8.16
CA ARG A 386 -5.12 4.16 -8.72
C ARG A 386 -4.88 5.23 -7.66
N LEU A 387 -3.97 6.14 -7.97
CA LEU A 387 -3.77 7.42 -7.29
C LEU A 387 -4.13 8.53 -8.28
N PHE A 388 -4.84 9.57 -7.88
CA PHE A 388 -5.15 10.69 -8.76
C PHE A 388 -4.99 12.04 -8.05
N VAL A 389 -4.70 13.07 -8.83
CA VAL A 389 -4.50 14.44 -8.33
C VAL A 389 -5.75 15.26 -8.54
N GLU A 390 -6.19 15.95 -7.49
CA GLU A 390 -7.15 17.03 -7.58
C GLU A 390 -6.41 18.37 -7.42
N LEU A 391 -6.53 19.26 -8.40
CA LEU A 391 -6.15 20.67 -8.26
C LEU A 391 -7.42 21.52 -8.20
N LEU A 392 -7.58 22.28 -7.11
CA LEU A 392 -8.67 23.23 -6.92
C LEU A 392 -8.10 24.64 -6.73
N ALA A 393 -8.51 25.55 -7.61
CA ALA A 393 -8.22 26.98 -7.53
C ALA A 393 -9.50 27.77 -7.25
N VAL A 394 -9.49 28.59 -6.19
CA VAL A 394 -10.66 29.38 -5.78
C VAL A 394 -10.30 30.85 -5.52
N ASP A 395 -11.29 31.73 -5.64
CA ASP A 395 -11.22 33.08 -5.08
C ASP A 395 -11.35 32.98 -3.54
N PRO A 396 -10.31 33.34 -2.75
CA PRO A 396 -10.37 33.26 -1.30
C PRO A 396 -11.35 34.28 -0.67
N GLY A 397 -11.75 35.32 -1.41
CA GLY A 397 -12.70 36.34 -0.96
C GLY A 397 -14.15 35.89 -1.02
N THR A 398 -14.54 35.13 -2.05
CA THR A 398 -15.92 34.67 -2.26
C THR A 398 -16.11 33.17 -2.05
N GLY A 399 -15.05 32.38 -2.20
CA GLY A 399 -15.09 30.92 -2.27
C GLY A 399 -15.45 30.38 -3.65
N ASP A 400 -15.57 31.23 -4.69
CA ASP A 400 -15.93 30.80 -6.03
C ASP A 400 -14.82 29.97 -6.67
N THR A 401 -15.19 28.87 -7.34
CA THR A 401 -14.23 28.03 -8.07
C THR A 401 -13.81 28.71 -9.37
N LEU A 402 -12.50 28.92 -9.52
CA LEU A 402 -11.88 29.43 -10.74
C LEU A 402 -11.49 28.29 -11.68
N PHE A 403 -10.97 27.20 -11.12
CA PHE A 403 -10.57 26.01 -11.85
C PHE A 403 -10.61 24.79 -10.93
N ARG A 404 -11.01 23.65 -11.48
CA ARG A 404 -10.90 22.34 -10.82
C ARG A 404 -10.55 21.30 -11.87
N SER A 405 -9.55 20.49 -11.60
CA SER A 405 -9.18 19.30 -12.38
C SER A 405 -9.06 18.12 -11.41
N GLY A 406 -9.55 16.96 -11.83
CA GLY A 406 -9.67 15.78 -10.98
C GLY A 406 -10.66 15.97 -9.83
N GLY A 407 -10.43 15.26 -8.72
CA GLY A 407 -11.45 15.03 -7.71
C GLY A 407 -12.38 13.88 -8.12
N PHE A 408 -13.51 13.73 -7.45
CA PHE A 408 -14.45 12.64 -7.73
C PHE A 408 -15.91 13.10 -7.64
N ASP A 409 -16.80 12.39 -8.33
CA ASP A 409 -18.24 12.63 -8.37
C ASP A 409 -19.01 11.89 -7.26
N ALA A 410 -20.34 11.88 -7.35
CA ALA A 410 -21.21 11.22 -6.38
C ALA A 410 -21.11 9.68 -6.44
N ASP A 411 -20.66 9.12 -7.55
CA ASP A 411 -20.45 7.68 -7.76
C ASP A 411 -19.01 7.28 -7.40
N ASN A 412 -18.22 8.22 -6.86
CA ASN A 412 -16.80 8.09 -6.52
C ASN A 412 -15.88 7.86 -7.74
N GLU A 413 -16.34 8.17 -8.95
CA GLU A 413 -15.50 8.13 -10.14
C GLU A 413 -14.73 9.45 -10.29
N VAL A 414 -13.54 9.39 -10.87
CA VAL A 414 -12.69 10.58 -11.04
C VAL A 414 -13.31 11.54 -12.05
N LEU A 415 -13.45 12.81 -11.67
CA LEU A 415 -13.94 13.84 -12.57
C LEU A 415 -12.94 14.06 -13.71
N GLY A 416 -13.42 14.08 -14.95
CA GLY A 416 -12.58 14.17 -16.15
C GLY A 416 -12.01 12.83 -16.61
N HIS A 417 -12.37 11.70 -16.01
CA HIS A 417 -11.90 10.40 -16.47
C HIS A 417 -12.62 9.95 -17.76
N ASP A 418 -11.85 9.75 -18.83
CA ASP A 418 -12.27 9.33 -20.15
C ASP A 418 -13.01 7.97 -20.14
N PRO A 419 -13.78 7.66 -21.20
CA PRO A 419 -14.47 6.37 -21.31
C PRO A 419 -13.55 5.16 -21.22
N SER A 420 -12.35 5.23 -21.81
CA SER A 420 -11.36 4.15 -21.75
C SER A 420 -10.47 4.29 -20.51
N TYR A 421 -9.55 5.26 -20.52
CA TYR A 421 -8.59 5.58 -19.47
C TYR A 421 -7.94 6.94 -19.79
N GLU A 422 -7.50 7.67 -18.77
CA GLU A 422 -6.77 8.95 -18.99
C GLU A 422 -5.34 8.68 -19.50
N PRO A 423 -4.80 9.50 -20.43
CA PRO A 423 -3.37 9.48 -20.71
C PRO A 423 -2.55 9.95 -19.49
N HIS A 424 -1.23 9.81 -19.57
CA HIS A 424 -0.34 10.53 -18.65
C HIS A 424 -0.26 12.00 -19.09
N TYR A 425 -0.50 12.93 -18.17
CA TYR A 425 -0.36 14.36 -18.38
C TYR A 425 0.89 14.90 -17.68
N ASP A 426 1.81 15.39 -18.49
CA ASP A 426 2.85 16.34 -18.10
C ASP A 426 2.23 17.72 -17.82
N VAL A 427 1.35 18.16 -18.73
CA VAL A 427 0.65 19.46 -18.64
C VAL A 427 -0.87 19.30 -18.66
N ILE A 428 -1.56 19.86 -17.65
CA ILE A 428 -3.01 19.97 -17.57
C ILE A 428 -3.45 21.41 -17.86
N THR A 429 -4.35 21.58 -18.82
CA THR A 429 -4.81 22.89 -19.31
C THR A 429 -6.33 23.07 -19.26
N ALA A 430 -7.09 22.00 -19.01
CA ALA A 430 -8.53 22.02 -19.00
C ALA A 430 -9.12 21.25 -17.79
N PRO A 431 -10.30 21.66 -17.28
CA PRO A 431 -10.95 21.02 -16.13
C PRO A 431 -11.31 19.54 -16.32
N ASP A 432 -11.49 19.10 -17.56
CA ASP A 432 -11.85 17.73 -17.94
C ASP A 432 -10.63 16.81 -18.10
N GLN A 433 -9.41 17.32 -17.89
CA GLN A 433 -8.19 16.50 -17.85
C GLN A 433 -7.87 16.14 -16.41
N ALA A 434 -7.57 14.87 -16.12
CA ALA A 434 -7.21 14.42 -14.77
C ALA A 434 -5.93 13.57 -14.78
N GLN A 435 -4.95 13.93 -13.94
CA GLN A 435 -3.77 13.09 -13.75
C GLN A 435 -4.12 11.89 -12.87
N ILE A 436 -4.09 10.70 -13.48
CA ILE A 436 -4.32 9.41 -12.82
C ILE A 436 -3.08 8.53 -13.00
N TYR A 437 -2.51 8.10 -11.88
CA TYR A 437 -1.42 7.14 -11.77
C TYR A 437 -1.98 5.74 -11.58
N GLU A 438 -1.89 4.91 -12.61
CA GLU A 438 -2.54 3.60 -12.68
C GLU A 438 -1.83 2.66 -13.68
N MET A 439 -2.18 1.38 -13.62
CA MET A 439 -1.86 0.42 -14.67
C MET A 439 -3.12 0.13 -15.48
N VAL A 440 -3.02 0.22 -16.80
CA VAL A 440 -4.08 -0.13 -17.75
C VAL A 440 -3.59 -1.28 -18.61
N MET A 441 -4.30 -2.41 -18.54
CA MET A 441 -3.98 -3.60 -19.32
C MET A 441 -4.65 -3.53 -20.68
N GLY A 442 -3.93 -3.97 -21.71
CA GLY A 442 -4.42 -4.18 -23.05
C GLY A 442 -4.49 -5.66 -23.38
N ASP A 443 -5.53 -6.06 -24.10
CA ASP A 443 -5.65 -7.41 -24.66
C ASP A 443 -4.78 -7.60 -25.92
N VAL A 444 -4.89 -8.77 -26.55
CA VAL A 444 -4.15 -9.12 -27.77
C VAL A 444 -4.47 -8.23 -28.99
N ASN A 445 -5.56 -7.46 -28.95
CA ASN A 445 -5.93 -6.49 -29.99
C ASN A 445 -5.47 -5.06 -29.66
N GLY A 446 -4.96 -4.84 -28.44
CA GLY A 446 -4.62 -3.51 -27.93
C GLY A 446 -5.81 -2.76 -27.33
N ASP A 447 -6.93 -3.44 -27.09
CA ASP A 447 -8.09 -2.86 -26.43
C ASP A 447 -7.96 -2.99 -24.91
N LYS A 448 -8.47 -2.00 -24.15
CA LYS A 448 -8.47 -2.04 -22.69
C LYS A 448 -9.21 -3.29 -22.20
N THR A 449 -8.62 -4.02 -21.27
CA THR A 449 -9.29 -5.14 -20.58
C THR A 449 -9.09 -5.07 -19.08
N THR A 450 -10.07 -5.56 -18.32
CA THR A 450 -9.90 -5.83 -16.88
C THR A 450 -9.76 -7.32 -16.58
N VAL A 451 -9.96 -8.19 -17.58
CA VAL A 451 -9.79 -9.65 -17.49
C VAL A 451 -8.30 -9.98 -17.49
N LEU A 452 -7.83 -10.63 -16.43
CA LEU A 452 -6.41 -10.83 -16.19
C LEU A 452 -5.82 -11.80 -17.21
N GLU A 453 -6.52 -12.89 -17.52
CA GLU A 453 -6.03 -13.87 -18.49
C GLU A 453 -5.99 -13.30 -19.93
N ARG A 454 -6.75 -12.24 -20.23
CA ARG A 454 -6.71 -11.57 -21.53
C ARG A 454 -5.59 -10.55 -21.65
N ALA A 455 -4.98 -10.13 -20.54
CA ALA A 455 -3.94 -9.12 -20.55
C ALA A 455 -2.72 -9.60 -21.34
N ALA A 456 -2.26 -8.79 -22.28
CA ALA A 456 -1.17 -9.10 -23.21
C ALA A 456 -0.05 -8.05 -23.18
N ALA A 457 -0.39 -6.78 -22.93
CA ALA A 457 0.57 -5.69 -22.84
C ALA A 457 0.05 -4.54 -21.97
N PRO A 458 0.91 -3.75 -21.31
CA PRO A 458 0.48 -2.54 -20.63
C PRO A 458 0.20 -1.44 -21.67
N LEU A 459 -1.03 -0.92 -21.69
CA LEU A 459 -1.38 0.28 -22.46
C LEU A 459 -0.84 1.54 -21.77
N LYS A 460 -0.85 1.53 -20.44
CA LYS A 460 -0.34 2.57 -19.56
C LYS A 460 0.14 1.91 -18.27
N ASP A 461 1.28 2.35 -17.78
CA ASP A 461 1.76 2.12 -16.42
C ASP A 461 2.63 3.33 -16.07
N ASN A 462 1.96 4.37 -15.60
CA ASN A 462 2.59 5.61 -15.15
C ASN A 462 2.62 5.69 -13.62
N ARG A 463 2.41 4.58 -12.88
CA ARG A 463 2.42 4.59 -11.40
C ARG A 463 3.74 5.18 -10.90
N LEU A 464 3.69 6.01 -9.86
CA LEU A 464 4.86 6.76 -9.39
C LEU A 464 6.01 5.82 -9.07
N LEU A 465 7.20 6.07 -9.64
CA LEU A 465 8.36 5.20 -9.50
C LEU A 465 8.97 5.31 -8.09
N PRO A 466 9.59 4.25 -7.55
CA PRO A 466 10.36 4.36 -6.31
C PRO A 466 11.68 5.10 -6.53
N ALA A 467 12.24 5.67 -5.45
CA ALA A 467 13.55 6.30 -5.50
C ALA A 467 14.64 5.29 -5.94
N GLY A 468 15.47 5.68 -6.90
CA GLY A 468 16.52 4.84 -7.50
C GLY A 468 16.08 3.94 -8.65
N PHE A 469 14.80 4.00 -9.06
CA PHE A 469 14.33 3.26 -10.22
C PHE A 469 15.10 3.63 -11.48
N SER A 470 15.50 2.64 -12.27
CA SER A 470 16.15 2.87 -13.56
C SER A 470 15.62 1.94 -14.66
N THR A 471 15.52 2.48 -15.87
CA THR A 471 15.20 1.74 -17.10
C THR A 471 16.34 0.82 -17.55
N GLY A 472 17.56 1.05 -17.05
CA GLY A 472 18.73 0.19 -17.30
C GLY A 472 18.88 -0.99 -16.33
N HIS A 473 17.99 -1.11 -15.34
CA HIS A 473 18.06 -2.16 -14.32
C HIS A 473 17.64 -3.53 -14.89
N PHE A 474 18.21 -4.63 -14.37
CA PHE A 474 17.94 -5.97 -14.91
C PHE A 474 16.48 -6.41 -14.73
N ALA A 475 15.78 -5.88 -13.72
CA ALA A 475 14.36 -6.13 -13.46
C ALA A 475 13.41 -5.19 -14.23
N TYR A 476 13.93 -4.38 -15.16
CA TYR A 476 13.10 -3.44 -15.93
C TYR A 476 12.08 -4.15 -16.84
N ASP A 477 12.41 -5.35 -17.32
CA ASP A 477 11.54 -6.19 -18.15
C ASP A 477 10.19 -6.52 -17.50
N THR A 478 10.12 -6.57 -16.17
CA THR A 478 8.90 -6.80 -15.40
C THR A 478 8.34 -5.54 -14.75
N THR A 479 9.04 -4.41 -14.84
CA THR A 479 8.66 -3.15 -14.17
C THR A 479 8.48 -1.98 -15.14
N LEU A 480 8.21 -2.30 -16.41
CA LEU A 480 8.11 -1.37 -17.52
C LEU A 480 7.31 -0.09 -17.21
N ILE A 481 7.80 1.04 -17.74
CA ILE A 481 7.01 2.27 -17.85
C ILE A 481 6.26 2.20 -19.18
N ALA A 482 4.96 2.46 -19.15
CA ALA A 482 4.12 2.45 -20.35
C ALA A 482 3.22 3.68 -20.39
N GLY A 483 2.98 4.21 -21.59
CA GLY A 483 2.09 5.37 -21.78
C GLY A 483 2.63 6.71 -21.27
N VAL A 484 3.90 6.80 -20.86
CA VAL A 484 4.59 8.04 -20.49
C VAL A 484 5.53 8.46 -21.64
N PRO A 485 5.44 9.69 -22.17
CA PRO A 485 6.35 10.16 -23.21
C PRO A 485 7.81 10.16 -22.73
N THR A 486 8.75 9.64 -23.53
CA THR A 486 10.18 9.69 -23.18
C THR A 486 10.79 11.08 -23.13
N THR A 487 10.05 12.08 -23.63
CA THR A 487 10.43 13.49 -23.59
C THR A 487 9.99 14.20 -22.31
N ASP A 488 9.15 13.54 -21.52
CA ASP A 488 8.79 13.98 -20.19
C ASP A 488 10.02 13.89 -19.29
N MET A 489 10.46 15.04 -18.79
CA MET A 489 11.64 15.17 -17.95
C MET A 489 11.29 15.27 -16.47
N ASP A 490 10.00 15.28 -16.15
CA ASP A 490 9.48 15.45 -14.79
C ASP A 490 9.13 14.08 -14.18
N PHE A 491 8.73 13.11 -15.01
CA PHE A 491 8.43 11.75 -14.57
C PHE A 491 9.70 10.93 -14.28
N GLY A 492 9.98 10.70 -13.00
CA GLY A 492 11.01 9.78 -12.52
C GLY A 492 12.45 10.28 -12.72
N ARG A 493 12.62 11.56 -13.08
CA ARG A 493 13.91 12.20 -13.31
C ARG A 493 14.12 13.38 -12.36
N ASP A 494 15.38 13.70 -12.09
CA ASP A 494 15.75 14.86 -11.28
C ASP A 494 15.96 16.12 -12.14
N GLY A 495 16.27 17.26 -11.50
CA GLY A 495 16.49 18.52 -12.21
C GLY A 495 17.73 18.56 -13.13
N GLN A 496 18.55 17.50 -13.15
CA GLN A 496 19.63 17.30 -14.14
C GLN A 496 19.19 16.38 -15.30
N GLY A 497 18.04 15.72 -15.16
CA GLY A 497 17.49 14.76 -16.12
C GLY A 497 17.89 13.31 -15.85
N ASP A 498 18.57 13.05 -14.74
CA ASP A 498 18.99 11.70 -14.35
C ASP A 498 17.81 10.92 -13.75
N GLU A 499 17.72 9.62 -14.05
CA GLU A 499 16.65 8.75 -13.54
C GLU A 499 16.79 8.49 -12.03
N GLY A 500 15.68 8.13 -11.40
CA GLY A 500 15.66 7.61 -10.03
C GLY A 500 15.30 8.65 -8.97
N SER A 501 14.72 9.79 -9.35
CA SER A 501 14.20 10.77 -8.40
C SER A 501 13.06 10.21 -7.53
N GLY A 502 12.31 9.24 -8.08
CA GLY A 502 11.10 8.72 -7.43
C GLY A 502 9.97 9.75 -7.37
N SER A 503 9.99 10.75 -8.26
CA SER A 503 9.02 11.85 -8.29
C SER A 503 8.34 12.01 -9.64
N ASP A 504 7.28 12.81 -9.67
CA ASP A 504 6.68 13.36 -10.88
C ASP A 504 6.26 14.82 -10.62
N ILE A 505 6.32 15.69 -11.62
CA ILE A 505 5.82 17.07 -11.55
C ILE A 505 4.76 17.25 -12.62
N VAL A 506 3.54 17.57 -12.20
CA VAL A 506 2.43 17.88 -13.11
C VAL A 506 2.26 19.38 -13.20
N HIS A 507 2.33 19.93 -14.41
CA HIS A 507 2.19 21.35 -14.68
C HIS A 507 0.74 21.72 -14.99
N TYR A 508 0.14 22.58 -14.17
CA TYR A 508 -1.22 23.05 -14.37
C TYR A 508 -1.24 24.48 -14.91
N HIS A 509 -1.92 24.67 -16.02
CA HIS A 509 -2.23 25.98 -16.59
C HIS A 509 -3.66 26.35 -16.17
N VAL A 510 -3.79 27.10 -15.09
CA VAL A 510 -5.08 27.50 -14.51
C VAL A 510 -5.58 28.78 -15.18
N PRO A 511 -6.57 28.72 -16.11
CA PRO A 511 -7.11 29.92 -16.72
C PRO A 511 -7.87 30.77 -15.69
N LEU A 512 -7.60 32.07 -15.66
CA LEU A 512 -8.19 33.00 -14.71
C LEU A 512 -9.52 33.59 -15.16
N GLY A 513 -9.86 33.51 -16.45
CA GLY A 513 -11.12 34.05 -16.97
C GLY A 513 -11.33 35.55 -16.71
N GLY A 514 -10.24 36.32 -16.59
CA GLY A 514 -10.27 37.74 -16.22
C GLY A 514 -10.23 38.02 -14.72
N PHE A 515 -10.11 37.00 -13.87
CA PHE A 515 -9.91 37.16 -12.44
C PHE A 515 -8.51 37.72 -12.12
N VAL A 516 -8.48 38.87 -11.44
CA VAL A 516 -7.23 39.59 -11.09
C VAL A 516 -6.87 39.51 -9.61
N GLY A 517 -7.70 38.82 -8.80
CA GLY A 517 -7.51 38.69 -7.36
C GLY A 517 -6.44 37.67 -6.97
N ALA A 518 -6.28 37.50 -5.65
CA ALA A 518 -5.47 36.42 -5.09
C ALA A 518 -6.15 35.07 -5.38
N VAL A 519 -5.37 34.01 -5.60
CA VAL A 519 -5.92 32.68 -5.88
C VAL A 519 -5.50 31.73 -4.76
N GLN A 520 -6.45 31.08 -4.10
CA GLN A 520 -6.13 29.97 -3.20
C GLN A 520 -6.06 28.69 -4.02
N ILE A 521 -4.89 28.05 -3.98
CA ILE A 521 -4.61 26.78 -4.64
C ILE A 521 -4.58 25.68 -3.59
N THR A 522 -5.34 24.63 -3.84
CA THR A 522 -5.30 23.38 -3.06
C THR A 522 -5.00 22.23 -3.99
N ALA A 523 -3.94 21.48 -3.71
CA ALA A 523 -3.62 20.22 -4.40
C ALA A 523 -3.85 19.06 -3.44
N ARG A 524 -4.52 18.01 -3.91
CA ARG A 524 -4.76 16.78 -3.16
C ARG A 524 -4.38 15.56 -3.96
N ALA A 525 -3.79 14.59 -3.30
CA ALA A 525 -3.58 13.26 -3.83
C ALA A 525 -4.57 12.29 -3.17
N TRP A 526 -5.36 11.60 -3.99
CA TRP A 526 -6.43 10.69 -3.57
C TRP A 526 -6.12 9.26 -4.02
N TYR A 527 -6.28 8.29 -3.12
CA TYR A 527 -6.09 6.88 -3.40
C TYR A 527 -7.43 6.17 -3.53
N GLN A 528 -7.59 5.35 -4.56
CA GLN A 528 -8.77 4.51 -4.73
C GLN A 528 -8.38 3.06 -4.99
N SER A 529 -8.85 2.17 -4.12
CA SER A 529 -8.53 0.74 -4.21
C SER A 529 -9.33 0.03 -5.30
N VAL A 530 -10.62 0.32 -5.38
CA VAL A 530 -11.56 -0.38 -6.28
C VAL A 530 -12.37 0.68 -7.02
N PRO A 531 -11.90 1.12 -8.20
CA PRO A 531 -12.61 2.11 -9.01
C PRO A 531 -13.95 1.58 -9.54
N PRO A 532 -15.02 2.39 -9.55
CA PRO A 532 -16.31 2.01 -10.14
C PRO A 532 -16.18 1.44 -11.56
N LYS A 533 -15.51 2.16 -12.47
CA LYS A 533 -15.34 1.71 -13.86
C LYS A 533 -14.53 0.42 -14.02
N TRP A 534 -13.70 0.05 -13.04
CA TRP A 534 -12.98 -1.23 -13.09
C TRP A 534 -13.93 -2.42 -12.92
N LEU A 535 -15.01 -2.24 -12.17
CA LEU A 535 -15.96 -3.30 -11.84
C LEU A 535 -17.05 -3.49 -12.89
N GLU A 536 -17.26 -2.52 -13.79
CA GLU A 536 -18.35 -2.55 -14.79
C GLU A 536 -18.36 -3.84 -15.60
N GLU A 537 -17.21 -4.27 -16.14
CA GLU A 537 -17.10 -5.50 -16.92
C GLU A 537 -17.52 -6.73 -16.11
N MET A 538 -17.06 -6.83 -14.87
CA MET A 538 -17.38 -7.93 -13.95
C MET A 538 -18.87 -7.96 -13.57
N PHE A 539 -19.46 -6.79 -13.31
CA PHE A 539 -20.87 -6.68 -12.92
C PHE A 539 -21.87 -6.86 -14.08
N MET A 540 -21.39 -7.02 -15.32
CA MET A 540 -22.23 -7.51 -16.43
C MET A 540 -22.48 -9.02 -16.38
N TYR A 541 -21.70 -9.76 -15.59
CA TYR A 541 -21.86 -11.20 -15.36
C TYR A 541 -22.68 -11.46 -14.09
N SER A 542 -23.20 -12.68 -13.95
CA SER A 542 -23.91 -13.10 -12.74
C SER A 542 -23.39 -14.45 -12.26
N SER A 543 -23.08 -14.49 -10.98
CA SER A 543 -22.76 -15.68 -10.18
C SER A 543 -22.90 -15.31 -8.71
N ALA A 544 -23.07 -16.29 -7.82
CA ALA A 544 -23.25 -16.00 -6.39
C ALA A 544 -22.14 -15.10 -5.80
N PRO A 545 -20.83 -15.29 -6.10
CA PRO A 545 -19.78 -14.38 -5.64
C PRO A 545 -19.87 -12.96 -6.23
N ILE A 546 -20.21 -12.82 -7.52
CA ILE A 546 -20.31 -11.52 -8.19
C ILE A 546 -21.49 -10.73 -7.63
N ASP A 547 -22.66 -11.36 -7.55
CA ASP A 547 -23.90 -10.72 -7.11
C ASP A 547 -23.81 -10.28 -5.63
N SER A 548 -23.19 -11.13 -4.79
CA SER A 548 -22.92 -10.82 -3.38
C SER A 548 -21.95 -9.64 -3.24
N PHE A 549 -20.80 -9.66 -3.94
CA PHE A 549 -19.86 -8.56 -3.89
C PHE A 549 -20.45 -7.26 -4.45
N GLN A 550 -21.27 -7.32 -5.50
CA GLN A 550 -21.92 -6.13 -6.05
C GLN A 550 -22.83 -5.45 -5.01
N THR A 551 -23.55 -6.23 -4.21
CA THR A 551 -24.38 -5.70 -3.12
C THR A 551 -23.50 -5.05 -2.05
N MET A 552 -22.47 -5.76 -1.57
CA MET A 552 -21.51 -5.22 -0.59
C MET A 552 -20.83 -3.93 -1.08
N TYR A 553 -20.43 -3.89 -2.35
CA TYR A 553 -19.79 -2.73 -2.97
C TYR A 553 -20.73 -1.52 -3.03
N THR A 554 -22.01 -1.76 -3.38
CA THR A 554 -23.03 -0.70 -3.49
C THR A 554 -23.40 -0.13 -2.12
N ASP A 555 -23.40 -0.96 -1.08
CA ASP A 555 -23.72 -0.55 0.29
C ASP A 555 -22.54 0.13 1.00
N ALA A 556 -21.31 -0.09 0.51
CA ALA A 556 -20.08 0.43 1.13
C ALA A 556 -19.79 1.91 0.82
N ASP A 557 -19.03 2.55 1.72
CA ASP A 557 -18.45 3.88 1.46
C ASP A 557 -17.28 3.79 0.47
N GLY A 558 -17.58 3.98 -0.81
CA GLY A 558 -16.62 3.93 -1.93
C GLY A 558 -15.72 5.17 -2.08
N LYS A 559 -15.77 6.12 -1.15
CA LYS A 559 -15.00 7.37 -1.26
C LYS A 559 -13.48 7.12 -1.32
N PRO A 560 -12.77 7.75 -2.27
CA PRO A 560 -11.31 7.74 -2.29
C PRO A 560 -10.72 8.26 -0.98
N LEU A 561 -9.61 7.67 -0.54
CA LEU A 561 -8.90 8.07 0.67
C LEU A 561 -7.96 9.24 0.37
N LEU A 562 -8.04 10.31 1.14
CA LEU A 562 -7.09 11.42 1.05
C LEU A 562 -5.71 10.99 1.56
N VAL A 563 -4.72 10.96 0.67
CA VAL A 563 -3.33 10.63 0.97
C VAL A 563 -2.61 11.87 1.48
N LYS A 564 -2.67 12.96 0.72
CA LYS A 564 -1.98 14.22 1.07
C LYS A 564 -2.74 15.42 0.53
N GLU A 565 -2.68 16.53 1.25
CA GLU A 565 -3.18 17.83 0.83
C GLU A 565 -2.12 18.89 1.11
N VAL A 566 -1.96 19.82 0.18
CA VAL A 566 -1.25 21.08 0.38
C VAL A 566 -2.11 22.23 -0.09
N GLN A 567 -2.04 23.36 0.62
CA GLN A 567 -2.78 24.56 0.29
C GLN A 567 -1.90 25.78 0.50
N TYR A 568 -1.99 26.73 -0.42
CA TYR A 568 -1.40 28.06 -0.28
C TYR A 568 -2.24 29.11 -1.03
N THR A 569 -1.93 30.38 -0.79
CA THR A 569 -2.56 31.48 -1.51
C THR A 569 -1.51 32.18 -2.36
N ASP A 570 -1.71 32.17 -3.67
CA ASP A 570 -1.01 33.03 -4.60
C ASP A 570 -1.48 34.48 -4.42
N LEU A 571 -0.62 35.30 -3.83
CA LEU A 571 -0.84 36.74 -3.65
C LEU A 571 -0.33 37.56 -4.83
N THR A 572 0.12 36.95 -5.93
CA THR A 572 0.61 37.68 -7.10
C THR A 572 -0.54 38.30 -7.89
N VAL A 573 -1.17 39.35 -7.35
CA VAL A 573 -2.37 39.99 -7.92
C VAL A 573 -2.09 40.98 -9.07
N GLY A 574 -0.90 40.94 -9.65
CA GLY A 574 -0.55 41.80 -10.77
C GLY A 574 0.91 41.75 -11.14
N ILE A 575 1.21 41.33 -12.36
CA ILE A 575 2.32 41.89 -13.11
C ILE A 575 1.69 42.90 -14.06
N ASP A 576 1.35 44.08 -13.54
CA ASP A 576 0.87 45.18 -14.37
C ASP A 576 1.95 45.57 -15.39
N GLY A 577 1.74 45.18 -16.65
CA GLY A 577 1.86 46.10 -17.79
C GLY A 577 3.21 46.76 -18.09
N TYR A 578 4.38 46.18 -17.75
CA TYR A 578 5.65 46.81 -18.19
C TYR A 578 5.74 46.90 -19.73
N MET A 579 5.09 45.98 -20.46
CA MET A 579 4.94 46.07 -21.92
C MET A 579 4.06 47.25 -22.37
N GLU A 580 3.06 47.67 -21.60
CA GLU A 580 2.21 48.84 -21.92
C GLU A 580 2.97 50.16 -21.80
N LEU A 581 4.01 50.22 -20.96
CA LEU A 581 4.93 51.36 -20.88
C LEU A 581 5.91 51.43 -22.07
N GLY A 582 5.99 50.38 -22.90
CA GLY A 582 7.02 50.23 -23.92
C GLY A 582 8.43 50.04 -23.35
N VAL A 583 8.54 49.72 -22.05
CA VAL A 583 9.82 49.58 -21.35
C VAL A 583 10.30 48.13 -21.46
N ARG A 584 11.60 47.93 -21.70
CA ARG A 584 12.23 46.60 -21.69
C ARG A 584 13.39 46.59 -20.71
N ILE A 585 13.52 45.52 -19.93
CA ILE A 585 14.62 45.34 -18.98
C ILE A 585 15.37 44.05 -19.31
N PHE A 586 16.69 44.13 -19.44
CA PHE A 586 17.54 42.96 -19.70
C PHE A 586 19.01 43.25 -19.36
N PRO A 587 19.83 42.26 -19.00
CA PRO A 587 19.46 40.87 -18.77
C PRO A 587 18.71 40.71 -17.43
N ASN A 588 17.77 39.78 -17.39
CA ASN A 588 17.09 39.32 -16.19
C ASN A 588 16.88 37.81 -16.31
N PRO A 589 17.60 36.96 -15.57
CA PRO A 589 18.51 37.30 -14.46
C PRO A 589 19.77 38.07 -14.89
N SER A 590 20.37 38.86 -13.98
CA SER A 590 21.64 39.56 -14.17
C SER A 590 22.73 38.97 -13.28
N THR A 591 23.88 38.59 -13.86
CA THR A 591 25.03 38.05 -13.12
C THR A 591 25.93 39.11 -12.50
N THR A 592 25.71 40.39 -12.83
CA THR A 592 26.56 41.49 -12.36
C THR A 592 25.76 42.57 -11.62
N GLY A 593 24.46 42.36 -11.44
CA GLY A 593 23.53 43.39 -10.96
C GLY A 593 23.30 44.56 -11.95
N ARG A 594 23.92 44.52 -13.13
CA ARG A 594 23.76 45.55 -14.17
C ARG A 594 22.61 45.17 -15.08
N ILE A 595 21.61 46.03 -15.19
CA ILE A 595 20.46 45.85 -16.08
C ILE A 595 20.31 47.05 -17.02
N HIS A 596 19.99 46.75 -18.27
CA HIS A 596 19.63 47.70 -19.31
C HIS A 596 18.13 48.00 -19.24
N ILE A 597 17.75 49.27 -19.41
CA ILE A 597 16.37 49.71 -19.48
C ILE A 597 16.16 50.48 -20.79
N GLU A 598 15.35 49.92 -21.69
CA GLU A 598 14.89 50.60 -22.91
C GLU A 598 13.50 51.18 -22.71
N GLY A 599 13.12 52.15 -23.55
CA GLY A 599 11.72 52.60 -23.65
C GLY A 599 11.24 53.54 -22.55
N LEU A 600 12.14 54.15 -21.77
CA LEU A 600 11.80 55.19 -20.78
C LEU A 600 11.23 56.46 -21.47
N GLY A 601 9.93 56.45 -21.74
CA GLY A 601 9.18 57.54 -22.35
C GLY A 601 8.71 58.61 -21.36
N ALA A 602 7.92 59.57 -21.84
CA ALA A 602 7.44 60.71 -21.04
C ALA A 602 6.52 60.34 -19.85
N ASN A 603 6.00 59.10 -19.84
CA ASN A 603 5.07 58.60 -18.84
C ASN A 603 5.77 58.07 -17.57
N VAL A 604 7.09 57.88 -17.60
CA VAL A 604 7.87 57.46 -16.43
C VAL A 604 8.46 58.68 -15.74
N LEU A 605 8.04 58.92 -14.50
CA LEU A 605 8.47 60.00 -13.62
C LEU A 605 9.73 59.65 -12.81
N GLY A 606 10.00 58.36 -12.60
CA GLY A 606 11.18 57.88 -11.90
C GLY A 606 11.25 56.36 -11.84
N VAL A 607 12.41 55.83 -11.45
CA VAL A 607 12.65 54.39 -11.25
C VAL A 607 13.28 54.20 -9.88
N ARG A 608 12.68 53.37 -9.03
CA ARG A 608 13.16 53.01 -7.69
C ARG A 608 13.44 51.51 -7.63
N VAL A 609 14.38 51.06 -6.81
CA VAL A 609 14.63 49.63 -6.59
C VAL A 609 14.37 49.26 -5.14
N LEU A 610 13.63 48.18 -4.93
CA LEU A 610 13.36 47.58 -3.62
C LEU A 610 14.02 46.19 -3.52
N ASP A 611 14.42 45.78 -2.32
CA ASP A 611 14.77 44.38 -2.06
C ASP A 611 13.52 43.48 -1.95
N GLY A 612 13.74 42.16 -1.83
CA GLY A 612 12.67 41.18 -1.64
C GLY A 612 11.85 41.35 -0.35
N GLN A 613 12.29 42.21 0.57
CA GLN A 613 11.55 42.59 1.79
C GLN A 613 10.85 43.96 1.65
N GLY A 614 10.87 44.57 0.46
CA GLY A 614 10.23 45.86 0.17
C GLY A 614 10.99 47.09 0.67
N ARG A 615 12.22 46.94 1.20
CA ARG A 615 13.05 48.07 1.61
C ARG A 615 13.67 48.71 0.38
N THR A 616 13.74 50.04 0.36
CA THR A 616 14.35 50.76 -0.75
C THR A 616 15.86 50.56 -0.74
N VAL A 617 16.39 49.91 -1.78
CA VAL A 617 17.84 49.70 -1.97
C VAL A 617 18.44 50.77 -2.89
N GLN A 618 17.62 51.40 -3.73
CA GLN A 618 18.04 52.52 -4.56
C GLN A 618 16.88 53.52 -4.72
N GLU A 619 17.09 54.74 -4.22
CA GLU A 619 16.17 55.87 -4.31
C GLU A 619 15.97 56.34 -5.78
N PRO A 620 14.85 57.02 -6.11
CA PRO A 620 14.51 57.35 -7.48
C PRO A 620 15.49 58.34 -8.10
N LEU A 621 16.40 57.81 -8.91
CA LEU A 621 17.47 58.56 -9.56
C LEU A 621 17.69 58.02 -10.96
N VAL A 622 16.73 58.25 -11.83
CA VAL A 622 16.93 58.09 -13.27
C VAL A 622 16.42 59.34 -13.99
N ARG A 623 17.35 60.12 -14.54
CA ARG A 623 17.05 61.24 -15.44
C ARG A 623 16.59 60.68 -16.78
N ARG A 624 15.68 61.38 -17.47
CA ARG A 624 15.32 61.11 -18.88
C ARG A 624 16.59 60.82 -19.71
N GLY A 625 16.71 59.59 -20.22
CA GLY A 625 17.83 59.16 -21.08
C GLY A 625 18.83 58.18 -20.45
N GLN A 626 18.76 57.86 -19.16
CA GLN A 626 19.60 56.81 -18.56
C GLN A 626 19.11 55.44 -19.02
N ARG A 627 20.03 54.61 -19.53
CA ARG A 627 19.71 53.28 -20.07
C ARG A 627 20.18 52.12 -19.22
N TRP A 628 20.85 52.41 -18.11
CA TRP A 628 21.48 51.39 -17.27
C TRP A 628 21.16 51.65 -15.80
N LEU A 629 20.85 50.57 -15.09
CA LEU A 629 20.62 50.52 -13.66
C LEU A 629 21.59 49.48 -13.08
N ASP A 630 22.44 49.92 -12.15
CA ASP A 630 23.40 49.07 -11.45
C ASP A 630 22.86 48.78 -10.05
N ILE A 631 22.30 47.59 -9.87
CA ILE A 631 21.83 47.02 -8.61
C ILE A 631 23.06 46.48 -7.87
N GLN A 632 23.76 47.35 -7.13
CA GLN A 632 25.01 47.03 -6.43
C GLN A 632 24.75 46.42 -5.04
N VAL A 633 24.14 45.24 -5.01
CA VAL A 633 23.71 44.54 -3.78
C VAL A 633 23.89 43.02 -3.93
N ALA A 634 23.72 42.29 -2.82
CA ALA A 634 23.91 40.82 -2.77
C ALA A 634 23.01 40.07 -3.77
N PRO A 635 23.35 38.82 -4.14
CA PRO A 635 22.44 37.96 -4.89
C PRO A 635 21.06 37.89 -4.25
N GLY A 636 20.02 37.98 -5.06
CA GLY A 636 18.65 38.03 -4.57
C GLY A 636 17.62 38.54 -5.58
N THR A 637 16.37 38.55 -5.11
CA THR A 637 15.25 39.11 -5.86
C THR A 637 15.07 40.58 -5.52
N TYR A 638 14.96 41.42 -6.56
CA TYR A 638 14.73 42.85 -6.48
C TYR A 638 13.47 43.25 -7.23
N LEU A 639 12.84 44.33 -6.81
CA LEU A 639 11.67 44.93 -7.47
C LEU A 639 12.06 46.29 -8.03
N VAL A 640 12.07 46.40 -9.35
CA VAL A 640 12.25 47.67 -10.07
C VAL A 640 10.88 48.33 -10.22
N VAL A 641 10.68 49.46 -9.56
CA VAL A 641 9.42 50.21 -9.49
C VAL A 641 9.51 51.44 -10.38
N PHE A 642 8.75 51.45 -11.48
CA PHE A 642 8.54 52.59 -12.35
C PHE A 642 7.43 53.48 -11.80
N LEU A 643 7.76 54.69 -11.40
CA LEU A 643 6.80 55.71 -10.97
C LEU A 643 6.20 56.34 -12.22
N THR A 644 4.88 56.26 -12.41
CA THR A 644 4.16 56.94 -13.50
C THR A 644 3.20 57.99 -12.94
N LYS A 645 2.51 58.74 -13.82
CA LYS A 645 1.50 59.72 -13.39
C LYS A 645 0.27 59.08 -12.73
N ASP A 646 -0.08 57.86 -13.15
CA ASP A 646 -1.34 57.23 -12.75
C ASP A 646 -1.12 56.21 -11.62
N ARG A 647 -0.12 55.33 -11.78
CA ARG A 647 0.22 54.29 -10.78
C ARG A 647 1.68 53.82 -10.87
N PRO A 648 2.28 53.31 -9.78
CA PRO A 648 3.57 52.63 -9.87
C PRO A 648 3.43 51.29 -10.61
N ILE A 649 4.39 50.98 -11.48
CA ILE A 649 4.50 49.69 -12.19
C ILE A 649 5.73 48.96 -11.65
N VAL A 650 5.63 47.65 -11.39
CA VAL A 650 6.68 46.87 -10.72
C VAL A 650 7.17 45.75 -11.62
N HIS A 651 8.49 45.57 -11.70
CA HIS A 651 9.13 44.47 -12.44
C HIS A 651 10.13 43.75 -11.54
N LYS A 652 10.01 42.42 -11.46
CA LYS A 652 10.94 41.57 -10.70
C LYS A 652 12.25 41.42 -11.48
N VAL A 653 13.38 41.67 -10.83
CA VAL A 653 14.73 41.44 -11.37
C VAL A 653 15.47 40.49 -10.44
N VAL A 654 16.06 39.44 -10.99
CA VAL A 654 16.88 38.48 -10.25
C VAL A 654 18.35 38.83 -10.48
N VAL A 655 19.11 39.02 -9.40
CA VAL A 655 20.57 39.12 -9.43
C VAL A 655 21.15 37.82 -8.90
N LEU A 656 21.95 37.15 -9.72
CA LEU A 656 22.57 35.85 -9.40
C LEU A 656 23.84 36.01 -8.55
#